data_AF-A0A1C5W782-F1
#
_entry.id   AF-A0A1C5W782-F1
#
_cell.length_a   1.000
_cell.length_b   1.000
_cell.length_c   1.000
_cell.angle_alpha   90.00
_cell.angle_beta   90.00
_cell.angle_gamma   90.00
#
_symmetry.space_group_name_H-M   'P 1'
#
loop_
_entity.id
_entity.type
_entity.pdbx_description
1 polymer ?
#
loop_
_entity_poly.entity_id
_entity_poly.type
_entity_poly.pdbx_seq_one_letter_code
_entity_poly.pdbx_strand_id
1 'polypeptide(L)'
;MERKNRVWRRTPYRLIWYLAVLAGAFLLLQGYRKIYKEEREPGVFIVEDQAEAGKELTLDAVHIYNRNVAECAWYVDETQVQSGTKLVGYTPSEEDVEKLIRVQVTLKDGTVYGDYRYYSVLPVLYLECDTAYEAVEKETDSPVQVRLTGKGYTPTELYDGEGTIHLRGNSTAELDKRPFKLRLSKKKTLLGMEKSRHWVLLANAIDATLMRNELANNLSAALGADCYMDSRQVTLVYNGSYCGVYQLCEQILIAENRVGVYNWKNICDEAAEEIAQSLKIEEKEKALYRKGFEKVVEQELLADFSWMDTGVFISKGLEDWNEQYGTSYPTEFRLADYIDFSGLPDPTGGVLLNIDARNTDSSLETAYHLPIEFADPVAGATGKKLYENIKTQLQTLEYAFHSTDFTYRDADPHYRVTDEGYCNYSNHFAREGVEYEETAYSDPERDGSHYSELMDLNSLLENFLLCEFTMNWDAMKNSVYFYKDLDGPWYLEPAWDYDWGWGNSMYTLNTWYTDEWQTTSDYYANETYYQTVQWNRYLIRDPYFLVLLQEKYQEARETILEEYVKDGGLIDQYAEMLRPAAEANDARWGGSMGTFEGQKFDEGVQELKRFMKERLAWLDQQFVSVETLRKSLGYYVTSDELTISRPRQDALTGTVTLTVRTEIEDCKSVSLQVNGTWFYTERLKNGQAAFEIPVEALRGAGERNVVQARLLEADGSYRMNPEGTQGGDYVNAVSAYTWFTGIQ
;
A
#
# COMPACT_ATOMS: atom_id res chain seq x y z
N MET A 1 32.42 -26.72 10.11
CA MET A 1 33.56 -27.65 10.30
C MET A 1 33.57 -28.15 11.73
N GLU A 2 33.52 -29.47 11.91
CA GLU A 2 33.48 -30.16 13.21
C GLU A 2 34.82 -30.15 13.97
N ARG A 3 34.69 -30.22 15.30
CA ARG A 3 35.76 -30.20 16.30
C ARG A 3 36.21 -31.63 16.62
N LYS A 4 37.50 -31.94 16.46
CA LYS A 4 38.18 -32.95 17.30
C LYS A 4 39.71 -32.75 17.29
N ASN A 5 40.27 -32.70 18.51
CA ASN A 5 41.67 -32.80 18.91
C ASN A 5 42.54 -31.51 18.84
N ARG A 6 42.69 -30.90 20.03
CA ARG A 6 43.60 -29.81 20.38
C ARG A 6 45.06 -30.28 20.39
N VAL A 7 45.83 -30.01 19.34
CA VAL A 7 47.29 -29.73 19.42
C VAL A 7 47.65 -28.75 18.29
N TRP A 8 47.92 -27.49 18.65
CA TRP A 8 48.42 -26.49 17.69
C TRP A 8 49.94 -26.61 17.57
N ARG A 9 50.44 -27.32 16.56
CA ARG A 9 51.82 -27.13 16.10
C ARG A 9 51.88 -25.84 15.29
N ARG A 10 52.64 -24.85 15.76
CA ARG A 10 52.98 -23.62 15.00
C ARG A 10 53.80 -24.03 13.79
N THR A 11 53.17 -24.20 12.63
CA THR A 11 53.87 -24.39 11.36
C THR A 11 54.24 -23.03 10.77
N PRO A 12 55.50 -22.82 10.32
CA PRO A 12 55.94 -21.56 9.70
C PRO A 12 55.13 -21.17 8.45
N TYR A 13 54.41 -22.14 7.86
CA TYR A 13 53.48 -21.93 6.75
C TYR A 13 52.33 -20.96 7.06
N ARG A 14 51.77 -20.95 8.28
CA ARG A 14 50.67 -20.01 8.60
C ARG A 14 51.14 -18.57 8.65
N LEU A 15 52.34 -18.32 9.16
CA LEU A 15 52.90 -16.96 9.22
C LEU A 15 53.18 -16.43 7.81
N ILE A 16 53.71 -17.28 6.92
CA ILE A 16 53.95 -16.96 5.50
C ILE A 16 52.62 -16.73 4.77
N TRP A 17 51.58 -17.51 5.05
CA TRP A 17 50.25 -17.33 4.47
C TRP A 17 49.59 -16.02 4.93
N TYR A 18 49.65 -15.69 6.23
CA TYR A 18 49.16 -14.41 6.73
C TYR A 18 49.94 -13.22 6.16
N LEU A 19 51.25 -13.34 6.02
CA LEU A 19 52.08 -12.31 5.36
C LEU A 19 51.77 -12.18 3.86
N ALA A 20 51.47 -13.29 3.17
CA ALA A 20 51.08 -13.29 1.76
C ALA A 20 49.66 -12.71 1.55
N VAL A 21 48.72 -12.98 2.47
CA VAL A 21 47.38 -12.37 2.45
C VAL A 21 47.46 -10.88 2.78
N LEU A 22 48.27 -10.48 3.76
CA LEU A 22 48.50 -9.05 4.07
C LEU A 22 49.21 -8.33 2.92
N ALA A 23 50.20 -8.96 2.28
CA ALA A 23 50.88 -8.42 1.11
C ALA A 23 49.95 -8.36 -0.12
N GLY A 24 49.10 -9.36 -0.33
CA GLY A 24 48.09 -9.39 -1.38
C GLY A 24 47.01 -8.34 -1.18
N ALA A 25 46.51 -8.18 0.06
CA ALA A 25 45.58 -7.12 0.44
C ALA A 25 46.24 -5.74 0.29
N PHE A 26 47.52 -5.58 0.66
CA PHE A 26 48.26 -4.35 0.48
C PHE A 26 48.47 -4.02 -1.01
N LEU A 27 48.80 -5.01 -1.85
CA LEU A 27 48.95 -4.83 -3.29
C LEU A 27 47.60 -4.55 -3.99
N LEU A 28 46.50 -5.15 -3.53
CA LEU A 28 45.15 -4.81 -3.97
C LEU A 28 44.75 -3.40 -3.53
N LEU A 29 45.05 -2.98 -2.30
CA LEU A 29 44.85 -1.61 -1.82
C LEU A 29 45.70 -0.59 -2.59
N GLN A 30 46.93 -0.95 -2.96
CA GLN A 30 47.82 -0.11 -3.78
C GLN A 30 47.35 -0.06 -5.23
N GLY A 31 46.90 -1.18 -5.80
CA GLY A 31 46.31 -1.25 -7.13
C GLY A 31 45.00 -0.47 -7.21
N TYR A 32 44.13 -0.61 -6.21
CA TYR A 32 42.90 0.15 -6.06
C TYR A 32 43.20 1.64 -5.90
N ARG A 33 44.10 2.04 -4.98
CA ARG A 33 44.55 3.45 -4.86
C ARG A 33 45.15 4.01 -6.14
N LYS A 34 45.82 3.19 -6.94
CA LYS A 34 46.44 3.62 -8.19
C LYS A 34 45.39 3.84 -9.27
N ILE A 35 44.47 2.89 -9.47
CA ILE A 35 43.34 3.04 -10.41
C ILE A 35 42.43 4.20 -9.97
N TYR A 36 42.11 4.29 -8.68
CA TYR A 36 41.31 5.35 -8.05
C TYR A 36 41.92 6.76 -8.21
N LYS A 37 43.25 6.86 -8.39
CA LYS A 37 43.97 8.12 -8.62
C LYS A 37 44.36 8.37 -10.07
N GLU A 38 44.22 7.41 -10.98
CA GLU A 38 44.60 7.56 -12.39
C GLU A 38 43.38 7.75 -13.33
N GLU A 39 42.18 7.31 -12.93
CA GLU A 39 40.97 7.37 -13.77
C GLU A 39 39.92 8.42 -13.34
N ARG A 40 40.03 9.02 -12.15
CA ARG A 40 39.09 10.06 -11.70
C ARG A 40 39.41 11.41 -12.34
N GLU A 41 38.39 12.14 -12.77
CA GLU A 41 38.57 13.50 -13.25
C GLU A 41 39.19 14.41 -12.16
N PRO A 42 39.98 15.43 -12.54
CA PRO A 42 40.52 16.39 -11.59
C PRO A 42 39.39 17.04 -10.78
N GLY A 43 39.54 17.10 -9.45
CA GLY A 43 38.47 17.60 -8.60
C GLY A 43 38.81 17.63 -7.11
N VAL A 44 37.90 18.23 -6.36
CA VAL A 44 37.89 18.23 -4.89
C VAL A 44 36.69 17.40 -4.45
N PHE A 45 36.89 16.55 -3.45
CA PHE A 45 35.86 15.69 -2.89
C PHE A 45 35.92 15.78 -1.37
N ILE A 46 34.75 15.92 -0.74
CA ILE A 46 34.59 15.70 0.69
C ILE A 46 34.66 14.19 0.90
N VAL A 47 35.53 13.74 1.82
CA VAL A 47 35.78 12.30 2.03
C VAL A 47 34.62 11.67 2.79
N GLU A 48 34.07 12.37 3.76
CA GLU A 48 33.00 11.90 4.61
C GLU A 48 31.67 11.92 3.84
N ASP A 49 30.89 10.85 4.00
CA ASP A 49 29.56 10.76 3.39
C ASP A 49 28.54 11.65 4.09
N GLN A 50 28.82 12.08 5.33
CA GLN A 50 27.88 12.74 6.22
C GLN A 50 28.53 13.91 6.94
N ALA A 51 27.79 15.00 7.09
CA ALA A 51 28.14 16.09 8.00
C ALA A 51 27.58 15.80 9.39
N GLU A 52 28.39 16.03 10.41
CA GLU A 52 28.01 15.89 11.82
C GLU A 52 28.74 16.96 12.63
N ALA A 53 28.08 17.52 13.63
CA ALA A 53 28.69 18.48 14.53
C ALA A 53 29.97 17.92 15.18
N GLY A 54 31.05 18.71 15.14
CA GLY A 54 32.35 18.37 15.73
C GLY A 54 33.17 17.34 14.97
N LYS A 55 32.71 16.83 13.82
CA LYS A 55 33.49 15.93 12.94
C LYS A 55 33.96 16.68 11.69
N GLU A 56 35.27 16.71 11.49
CA GLU A 56 35.86 17.39 10.33
C GLU A 56 35.45 16.71 9.01
N LEU A 57 34.92 17.49 8.07
CA LEU A 57 34.79 17.18 6.66
C LEU A 57 36.15 17.41 5.99
N THR A 58 36.86 16.32 5.70
CA THR A 58 38.18 16.33 5.10
C THR A 58 38.10 16.39 3.57
N LEU A 59 39.10 17.02 2.96
CA LEU A 59 39.18 17.17 1.50
C LEU A 59 40.18 16.17 0.91
N ASP A 60 39.74 15.44 -0.12
CA ASP A 60 40.64 14.78 -1.07
C ASP A 60 40.63 15.53 -2.41
N ALA A 61 41.82 15.69 -2.99
CA ALA A 61 42.10 16.62 -4.07
C ALA A 61 42.73 15.88 -5.27
N VAL A 62 41.93 15.15 -6.05
CA VAL A 62 42.46 14.31 -7.12
C VAL A 62 43.01 15.17 -8.27
N HIS A 63 44.25 14.92 -8.69
CA HIS A 63 44.99 15.66 -9.72
C HIS A 63 45.16 17.18 -9.52
N ILE A 64 44.85 17.73 -8.35
CA ILE A 64 44.96 19.17 -8.05
C ILE A 64 45.98 19.52 -6.96
N TYR A 65 46.49 18.56 -6.17
CA TYR A 65 47.48 18.79 -5.11
C TYR A 65 48.76 19.56 -5.53
N ASN A 66 49.15 19.46 -6.81
CA ASN A 66 50.34 20.13 -7.36
C ASN A 66 50.02 21.43 -8.13
N ARG A 67 48.74 21.81 -8.25
CA ARG A 67 48.34 23.06 -8.92
C ARG A 67 48.31 24.20 -7.91
N ASN A 68 48.60 25.41 -8.38
CA ASN A 68 48.56 26.59 -7.52
C ASN A 68 47.10 26.94 -7.18
N VAL A 69 46.64 26.53 -6.01
CA VAL A 69 45.35 26.95 -5.43
C VAL A 69 45.41 28.46 -5.18
N ALA A 70 44.43 29.19 -5.72
CA ALA A 70 44.21 30.60 -5.43
C ALA A 70 43.38 30.76 -4.15
N GLU A 71 42.36 29.92 -3.99
CA GLU A 71 41.46 29.95 -2.85
C GLU A 71 40.83 28.57 -2.62
N CYS A 72 40.65 28.20 -1.36
CA CYS A 72 39.84 27.11 -0.85
C CYS A 72 38.89 27.75 0.16
N ALA A 73 37.61 27.84 -0.22
CA ALA A 73 36.57 28.48 0.57
C ALA A 73 35.48 27.47 0.93
N TRP A 74 35.03 27.51 2.18
CA TRP A 74 33.88 26.77 2.65
C TRP A 74 32.72 27.72 2.89
N TYR A 75 31.54 27.24 2.53
CA TYR A 75 30.28 27.93 2.66
C TYR A 75 29.31 27.07 3.47
N VAL A 76 28.54 27.72 4.31
CA VAL A 76 27.33 27.18 4.92
C VAL A 76 26.17 28.00 4.36
N ASP A 77 25.32 27.33 3.59
CA ASP A 77 24.40 27.94 2.62
C ASP A 77 25.14 28.95 1.73
N GLU A 78 24.72 30.22 1.76
CA GLU A 78 25.33 31.31 1.00
C GLU A 78 26.44 32.04 1.77
N THR A 79 26.69 31.69 3.04
CA THR A 79 27.66 32.38 3.89
C THR A 79 29.02 31.72 3.81
N GLN A 80 30.06 32.47 3.40
CA GLN A 80 31.44 31.99 3.46
C GLN A 80 31.93 31.97 4.91
N VAL A 81 32.18 30.77 5.44
CA VAL A 81 32.60 30.55 6.85
C VAL A 81 34.10 30.38 6.99
N GLN A 82 34.80 29.97 5.94
CA GLN A 82 36.24 29.76 5.94
C GLN A 82 36.82 30.04 4.55
N SER A 83 38.00 30.65 4.47
CA SER A 83 38.75 30.79 3.20
C SER A 83 40.26 30.84 3.46
N GLY A 84 41.03 30.29 2.53
CA GLY A 84 42.48 30.34 2.53
C GLY A 84 43.10 29.73 1.28
N THR A 85 44.43 29.64 1.22
CA THR A 85 45.15 29.04 0.07
C THR A 85 45.53 27.57 0.28
N LYS A 86 45.26 27.04 1.48
CA LYS A 86 45.51 25.64 1.83
C LYS A 86 44.22 24.85 1.69
N LEU A 87 44.33 23.62 1.20
CA LEU A 87 43.25 22.65 1.20
C LEU A 87 43.09 22.12 2.62
N VAL A 88 42.16 22.70 3.38
CA VAL A 88 41.85 22.33 4.77
C VAL A 88 40.38 21.96 4.87
N GLY A 89 40.06 21.04 5.77
CA GLY A 89 38.69 20.64 6.04
C GLY A 89 37.85 21.72 6.72
N TYR A 90 36.57 21.43 6.92
CA TYR A 90 35.65 22.23 7.73
C TYR A 90 35.02 21.35 8.80
N THR A 91 34.91 21.85 10.03
CA THR A 91 34.26 21.12 11.12
C THR A 91 32.89 21.75 11.37
N PRO A 92 31.78 21.08 11.01
CA PRO A 92 30.43 21.61 11.23
C PRO A 92 30.13 21.80 12.72
N SER A 93 29.26 22.75 13.02
CA SER A 93 28.71 23.00 14.35
C SER A 93 27.23 22.62 14.41
N GLU A 94 26.63 22.60 15.61
CA GLU A 94 25.17 22.39 15.77
C GLU A 94 24.33 23.46 15.06
N GLU A 95 24.89 24.66 14.83
CA GLU A 95 24.21 25.72 14.08
C GLU A 95 24.17 25.44 12.57
N ASP A 96 24.91 24.44 12.08
CA ASP A 96 24.97 24.05 10.68
C ASP A 96 23.93 22.96 10.32
N VAL A 97 23.13 22.50 11.29
CA VAL A 97 22.05 21.53 11.07
C VAL A 97 21.00 22.12 10.11
N GLU A 98 20.51 21.29 9.19
CA GLU A 98 19.65 21.60 8.04
C GLU A 98 20.22 22.65 7.07
N LYS A 99 21.56 22.70 6.90
CA LYS A 99 22.23 23.61 5.96
C LYS A 99 23.09 22.88 4.93
N LEU A 100 23.26 23.53 3.78
CA LEU A 100 24.14 23.05 2.72
C LEU A 100 25.58 23.49 3.00
N ILE A 101 26.47 22.54 3.26
CA ILE A 101 27.89 22.78 3.46
C ILE A 101 28.61 22.52 2.13
N ARG A 102 29.24 23.56 1.56
CA ARG A 102 29.88 23.49 0.25
C ARG A 102 31.33 23.93 0.32
N VAL A 103 32.21 23.20 -0.34
CA VAL A 103 33.59 23.62 -0.59
C VAL A 103 33.73 24.08 -2.03
N GLN A 104 34.47 25.17 -2.25
CA GLN A 104 34.93 25.60 -3.56
C GLN A 104 36.44 25.83 -3.52
N VAL A 105 37.15 25.27 -4.49
CA VAL A 105 38.58 25.47 -4.68
C VAL A 105 38.80 26.09 -6.04
N THR A 106 39.27 27.33 -6.02
CA THR A 106 39.64 28.10 -7.20
C THR A 106 41.14 27.98 -7.42
N LEU A 107 41.55 27.55 -8.60
CA LEU A 107 42.94 27.55 -9.03
C LEU A 107 43.35 28.92 -9.56
N LYS A 108 44.65 29.24 -9.56
CA LYS A 108 45.17 30.50 -10.10
C LYS A 108 44.92 30.69 -11.61
N ASP A 109 44.59 29.63 -12.34
CA ASP A 109 44.18 29.71 -13.74
C ASP A 109 42.68 30.04 -13.92
N GLY A 110 41.93 30.17 -12.83
CA GLY A 110 40.50 30.48 -12.82
C GLY A 110 39.57 29.25 -12.77
N THR A 111 40.12 28.04 -12.86
CA THR A 111 39.31 26.80 -12.75
C THR A 111 38.76 26.65 -11.34
N VAL A 112 37.46 26.33 -11.21
CA VAL A 112 36.79 26.10 -9.92
C VAL A 112 36.35 24.65 -9.82
N TYR A 113 36.67 24.01 -8.70
CA TYR A 113 36.17 22.70 -8.32
C TYR A 113 35.35 22.83 -7.03
N GLY A 114 34.34 21.98 -6.84
CA GLY A 114 33.57 21.98 -5.60
C GLY A 114 32.90 20.66 -5.33
N ASP A 115 32.54 20.47 -4.08
CA ASP A 115 31.72 19.36 -3.58
C ASP A 115 30.88 19.89 -2.42
N TYR A 116 29.85 19.16 -2.02
CA TYR A 116 28.91 19.61 -1.01
C TYR A 116 28.33 18.44 -0.20
N ARG A 117 27.90 18.75 1.03
CA ARG A 117 27.11 17.87 1.91
C ARG A 117 25.99 18.69 2.52
N TYR A 118 24.81 18.14 2.55
CA TYR A 118 23.73 18.70 3.36
C TYR A 118 23.78 18.05 4.75
N TYR A 119 23.85 18.87 5.80
CA TYR A 119 23.82 18.39 7.17
C TYR A 119 22.37 18.30 7.61
N SER A 120 21.80 17.09 7.73
CA SER A 120 20.43 16.89 8.19
C SER A 120 20.36 15.95 9.39
N VAL A 121 19.32 16.10 10.21
CA VAL A 121 18.94 15.10 11.22
C VAL A 121 18.34 13.84 10.59
N LEU A 122 17.91 13.91 9.32
CA LEU A 122 17.42 12.79 8.53
C LEU A 122 18.50 12.23 7.59
N PRO A 123 18.36 10.98 7.11
CA PRO A 123 19.10 10.52 5.96
C PRO A 123 18.93 11.44 4.76
N VAL A 124 20.02 11.70 4.03
CA VAL A 124 20.03 12.59 2.87
C VAL A 124 20.11 11.77 1.59
N LEU A 125 19.09 11.91 0.75
CA LEU A 125 19.02 11.37 -0.59
C LEU A 125 19.44 12.45 -1.59
N TYR A 126 20.56 12.22 -2.27
CA TYR A 126 21.03 13.04 -3.39
C TYR A 126 20.60 12.41 -4.70
N LEU A 127 20.03 13.23 -5.58
CA LEU A 127 19.70 12.90 -6.95
C LEU A 127 20.44 13.87 -7.88
N GLU A 128 21.39 13.36 -8.65
CA GLU A 128 22.09 14.11 -9.70
C GLU A 128 21.56 13.68 -11.07
N CYS A 129 20.96 14.62 -11.80
CA CYS A 129 20.23 14.36 -13.03
C CYS A 129 20.48 15.49 -14.04
N ASP A 130 20.68 15.13 -15.31
CA ASP A 130 20.78 16.12 -16.40
C ASP A 130 19.42 16.80 -16.70
N THR A 131 18.31 16.13 -16.38
CA THR A 131 16.97 16.72 -16.45
C THR A 131 16.82 17.72 -15.31
N ALA A 132 16.23 18.90 -15.58
CA ALA A 132 15.90 19.85 -14.52
C ALA A 132 14.78 19.29 -13.63
N TYR A 133 14.77 19.65 -12.34
CA TYR A 133 13.81 19.17 -11.36
C TYR A 133 12.35 19.36 -11.82
N GLU A 134 12.02 20.51 -12.41
CA GLU A 134 10.71 20.90 -12.92
C GLU A 134 10.39 20.30 -14.29
N ALA A 135 11.39 19.71 -14.97
CA ALA A 135 11.27 19.12 -16.30
C ALA A 135 11.15 17.58 -16.27
N VAL A 136 11.19 16.94 -15.10
CA VAL A 136 10.89 15.50 -14.99
C VAL A 136 9.40 15.27 -15.27
N GLU A 137 9.07 14.31 -16.13
CA GLU A 137 7.70 14.02 -16.60
C GLU A 137 7.23 12.63 -16.12
N LYS A 138 5.95 12.28 -16.30
CA LYS A 138 5.42 10.97 -15.85
C LYS A 138 5.73 9.85 -16.84
N GLU A 139 5.83 10.20 -18.12
CA GLU A 139 5.87 9.29 -19.25
C GLU A 139 7.30 8.88 -19.64
N THR A 140 8.29 9.64 -19.19
CA THR A 140 9.69 9.46 -19.58
C THR A 140 10.58 9.21 -18.37
N ASP A 141 11.40 8.17 -18.43
CA ASP A 141 12.45 7.92 -17.43
C ASP A 141 13.59 8.95 -17.59
N SER A 142 13.88 9.68 -16.52
CA SER A 142 15.07 10.52 -16.39
C SER A 142 16.18 9.74 -15.68
N PRO A 143 17.33 9.46 -16.35
CA PRO A 143 18.48 8.84 -15.70
C PRO A 143 19.03 9.71 -14.56
N VAL A 144 19.37 9.09 -13.44
CA VAL A 144 19.82 9.80 -12.24
C VAL A 144 20.94 9.03 -11.54
N GLN A 145 21.94 9.73 -11.04
CA GLN A 145 22.86 9.18 -10.04
C GLN A 145 22.25 9.38 -8.66
N VAL A 146 22.12 8.28 -7.92
CA VAL A 146 21.46 8.24 -6.61
C VAL A 146 22.52 8.00 -5.56
N ARG A 147 22.55 8.86 -4.54
CA ARG A 147 23.38 8.64 -3.36
C ARG A 147 22.54 8.83 -2.10
N LEU A 148 22.47 7.81 -1.25
CA LEU A 148 21.77 7.85 0.03
C LEU A 148 22.79 7.81 1.17
N THR A 149 22.75 8.83 2.01
CA THR A 149 23.66 9.03 3.14
C THR A 149 22.89 9.37 4.42
N GLY A 150 23.59 9.58 5.53
CA GLY A 150 23.02 9.94 6.84
C GLY A 150 22.81 8.75 7.78
N LYS A 151 22.61 9.08 9.06
CA LYS A 151 22.14 8.16 10.12
C LYS A 151 20.67 8.46 10.38
N GLY A 152 19.97 7.55 11.05
CA GLY A 152 18.59 7.77 11.46
C GLY A 152 17.83 6.46 11.62
N TYR A 153 18.08 5.53 10.71
CA TYR A 153 17.44 4.21 10.73
C TYR A 153 18.47 3.09 10.73
N THR A 154 18.14 2.01 11.45
CA THR A 154 18.99 0.82 11.58
C THR A 154 18.34 -0.38 10.90
N PRO A 155 19.08 -1.18 10.12
CA PRO A 155 20.47 -0.98 9.73
C PRO A 155 20.64 0.21 8.78
N THR A 156 21.70 1.00 8.99
CA THR A 156 22.04 2.12 8.13
C THR A 156 22.71 1.60 6.86
N GLU A 157 21.92 1.27 5.84
CA GLU A 157 22.43 0.93 4.53
C GLU A 157 22.48 2.16 3.63
N LEU A 158 23.71 2.60 3.32
CA LEU A 158 23.98 3.65 2.34
C LEU A 158 23.83 3.09 0.92
N TYR A 159 23.59 3.98 -0.05
CA TYR A 159 23.55 3.64 -1.47
C TYR A 159 24.35 4.64 -2.29
N ASP A 160 25.03 4.15 -3.32
CA ASP A 160 25.64 4.96 -4.37
C ASP A 160 25.56 4.16 -5.67
N GLY A 161 24.81 4.67 -6.65
CA GLY A 161 24.63 4.01 -7.93
C GLY A 161 23.60 4.70 -8.82
N GLU A 162 23.49 4.18 -10.04
CA GLU A 162 22.56 4.70 -11.03
C GLU A 162 21.11 4.26 -10.76
N GLY A 163 20.17 5.03 -11.31
CA GLY A 163 18.76 4.72 -11.37
C GLY A 163 18.02 5.59 -12.39
N THR A 164 16.69 5.53 -12.36
CA THR A 164 15.81 6.44 -13.09
C THR A 164 14.77 7.02 -12.14
N ILE A 165 14.29 8.21 -12.46
CA ILE A 165 13.12 8.82 -11.84
C ILE A 165 12.10 9.22 -12.91
N HIS A 166 10.83 9.20 -12.53
CA HIS A 166 9.76 9.87 -13.27
C HIS A 166 8.76 10.47 -12.27
N LEU A 167 8.05 11.50 -12.71
CA LEU A 167 7.03 12.17 -11.92
C LEU A 167 5.90 11.20 -11.59
N ARG A 168 5.29 11.31 -10.41
CA ARG A 168 4.14 10.49 -10.02
C ARG A 168 3.03 11.31 -9.39
N GLY A 169 1.93 10.63 -9.05
CA GLY A 169 0.75 11.25 -8.46
C GLY A 169 -0.12 11.94 -9.49
N ASN A 170 -1.30 12.38 -9.06
CA ASN A 170 -2.25 13.11 -9.90
C ASN A 170 -2.16 14.60 -9.55
N SER A 171 -3.03 15.08 -8.66
CA SER A 171 -3.03 16.48 -8.20
C SER A 171 -1.69 16.91 -7.61
N THR A 172 -1.02 16.06 -6.84
CA THR A 172 0.28 16.39 -6.21
C THR A 172 1.43 16.52 -7.22
N ALA A 173 1.27 16.01 -8.44
CA ALA A 173 2.28 16.12 -9.49
C ALA A 173 2.39 17.57 -10.04
N GLU A 174 1.33 18.35 -9.87
CA GLU A 174 1.19 19.73 -10.35
C GLU A 174 1.74 20.76 -9.34
N LEU A 175 2.14 20.32 -8.14
CA LEU A 175 2.70 21.18 -7.10
C LEU A 175 4.20 21.40 -7.29
N ASP A 176 4.70 22.55 -6.81
CA ASP A 176 6.11 22.92 -6.91
C ASP A 176 7.03 21.91 -6.18
N LYS A 177 6.55 21.30 -5.09
CA LYS A 177 7.23 20.20 -4.40
C LYS A 177 6.79 18.86 -4.98
N ARG A 178 7.55 18.37 -5.96
CA ARG A 178 7.20 17.27 -6.86
C ARG A 178 7.55 15.89 -6.29
N PRO A 179 6.64 14.89 -6.36
CA PRO A 179 6.91 13.51 -5.97
C PRO A 179 7.44 12.66 -7.14
N PHE A 180 8.23 11.62 -6.84
CA PHE A 180 8.86 10.78 -7.87
C PHE A 180 8.63 9.29 -7.60
N LYS A 181 8.57 8.47 -8.66
CA LYS A 181 9.00 7.06 -8.53
C LYS A 181 10.51 7.01 -8.74
N LEU A 182 11.19 6.22 -7.94
CA LEU A 182 12.63 6.00 -8.02
C LEU A 182 12.89 4.53 -8.34
N ARG A 183 13.52 4.27 -9.47
CA ARG A 183 13.94 2.92 -9.87
C ARG A 183 15.47 2.80 -9.84
N LEU A 184 16.00 1.97 -8.96
CA LEU A 184 17.44 1.69 -8.91
C LEU A 184 17.87 0.75 -10.05
N SER A 185 19.09 0.92 -10.55
CA SER A 185 19.65 -0.01 -11.54
C SER A 185 19.88 -1.43 -10.99
N LYS A 186 19.99 -1.57 -9.66
CA LYS A 186 20.16 -2.86 -8.96
C LYS A 186 19.26 -2.94 -7.73
N LYS A 187 18.70 -4.12 -7.46
CA LYS A 187 17.93 -4.38 -6.23
C LYS A 187 18.82 -4.17 -5.01
N LYS A 188 18.36 -3.37 -4.03
CA LYS A 188 19.12 -3.00 -2.84
C LYS A 188 18.17 -2.79 -1.65
N THR A 189 18.64 -3.03 -0.44
CA THR A 189 17.97 -2.65 0.81
C THR A 189 18.31 -1.19 1.10
N LEU A 190 17.31 -0.36 1.35
CA LEU A 190 17.50 1.04 1.74
C LEU A 190 16.95 1.25 3.15
N LEU A 191 17.77 1.77 4.07
CA LEU A 191 17.35 2.15 5.43
C LEU A 191 16.59 1.06 6.22
N GLY A 192 16.95 -0.20 5.99
CA GLY A 192 16.34 -1.36 6.66
C GLY A 192 15.05 -1.89 6.01
N MET A 193 14.54 -1.25 4.95
CA MET A 193 13.37 -1.72 4.19
C MET A 193 13.73 -2.89 3.27
N GLU A 194 12.73 -3.65 2.84
CA GLU A 194 12.91 -4.87 2.07
C GLU A 194 13.57 -4.63 0.71
N LYS A 195 14.37 -5.61 0.28
CA LYS A 195 15.27 -5.43 -0.88
C LYS A 195 14.48 -5.25 -2.17
N SER A 196 14.53 -4.05 -2.74
CA SER A 196 13.84 -3.72 -4.00
C SER A 196 14.68 -2.83 -4.91
N ARG A 197 14.22 -2.69 -6.15
CA ARG A 197 14.67 -1.61 -7.05
C ARG A 197 13.60 -0.55 -7.24
N HIS A 198 12.38 -0.77 -6.76
CA HIS A 198 11.21 0.07 -6.99
C HIS A 198 10.83 0.77 -5.68
N TRP A 199 10.93 2.10 -5.70
CA TRP A 199 10.71 2.98 -4.57
C TRP A 199 9.87 4.17 -4.98
N VAL A 200 9.28 4.83 -4.00
CA VAL A 200 8.47 6.02 -4.16
C VAL A 200 9.05 7.11 -3.27
N LEU A 201 9.13 8.32 -3.80
CA LEU A 201 9.39 9.54 -3.05
C LEU A 201 8.10 10.33 -2.97
N LEU A 202 7.36 10.17 -1.87
CA LEU A 202 6.20 10.99 -1.58
C LEU A 202 6.68 12.34 -1.05
N ALA A 203 6.23 13.42 -1.69
CA ALA A 203 6.58 14.77 -1.30
C ALA A 203 5.87 15.22 -0.01
N ASN A 204 4.72 14.59 0.32
CA ASN A 204 3.79 15.00 1.38
C ASN A 204 3.54 16.52 1.35
N ALA A 205 3.47 17.09 0.14
CA ALA A 205 3.41 18.53 -0.07
C ALA A 205 2.14 19.16 0.52
N ILE A 206 1.08 18.38 0.65
CA ILE A 206 -0.23 18.80 1.16
C ILE A 206 -0.50 18.33 2.59
N ASP A 207 0.51 17.73 3.24
CA ASP A 207 0.46 17.28 4.63
C ASP A 207 1.44 18.11 5.45
N ALA A 208 0.92 19.06 6.23
CA ALA A 208 1.74 19.90 7.09
C ALA A 208 2.58 19.09 8.09
N THR A 209 2.14 17.88 8.46
CA THR A 209 2.87 17.04 9.42
C THR A 209 3.93 16.16 8.78
N LEU A 210 3.93 16.03 7.44
CA LEU A 210 4.81 15.16 6.66
C LEU A 210 4.74 13.66 7.02
N MET A 211 3.88 13.24 7.95
CA MET A 211 3.89 11.92 8.57
C MET A 211 2.56 11.15 8.44
N ARG A 212 1.47 11.73 7.94
CA ARG A 212 0.15 11.06 7.92
C ARG A 212 0.19 9.74 7.13
N ASN A 213 0.76 9.75 5.94
CA ASN A 213 0.90 8.54 5.13
C ASN A 213 1.68 7.42 5.87
N GLU A 214 2.80 7.77 6.50
CA GLU A 214 3.60 6.81 7.28
C GLU A 214 2.83 6.29 8.51
N LEU A 215 2.18 7.18 9.26
CA LEU A 215 1.37 6.81 10.42
C LEU A 215 0.23 5.85 10.05
N ALA A 216 -0.41 6.04 8.89
CA ALA A 216 -1.53 5.22 8.44
C ALA A 216 -1.08 3.82 8.01
N ASN A 217 0.01 3.72 7.25
CA ASN A 217 0.61 2.44 6.90
C ASN A 217 1.07 1.67 8.14
N ASN A 218 1.72 2.36 9.08
CA ASN A 218 2.13 1.76 10.36
C ASN A 218 0.93 1.30 11.20
N LEU A 219 -0.19 2.03 11.14
CA LEU A 219 -1.42 1.64 11.83
C LEU A 219 -2.03 0.39 11.18
N SER A 220 -2.08 0.33 9.84
CA SER A 220 -2.52 -0.86 9.11
C SER A 220 -1.71 -2.09 9.53
N ALA A 221 -0.38 -1.97 9.54
CA ALA A 221 0.53 -3.03 9.99
C ALA A 221 0.30 -3.42 11.45
N ALA A 222 0.15 -2.43 12.34
CA ALA A 222 -0.09 -2.67 13.76
C ALA A 222 -1.44 -3.34 14.02
N LEU A 223 -2.47 -3.03 13.23
CA LEU A 223 -3.79 -3.64 13.31
C LEU A 223 -3.78 -5.10 12.85
N GLY A 224 -2.79 -5.54 12.06
CA GLY A 224 -2.60 -6.94 11.69
C GLY A 224 -2.50 -7.23 10.20
N ALA A 225 -2.43 -6.19 9.34
CA ALA A 225 -2.35 -6.36 7.89
C ALA A 225 -1.18 -7.28 7.49
N ASP A 226 -1.46 -8.25 6.62
CA ASP A 226 -0.49 -9.19 6.07
C ASP A 226 0.45 -8.49 5.07
N CYS A 227 -0.05 -7.46 4.40
CA CYS A 227 0.69 -6.64 3.44
C CYS A 227 0.59 -5.15 3.76
N TYR A 228 1.74 -4.49 3.93
CA TYR A 228 1.85 -3.04 4.11
C TYR A 228 3.16 -2.53 3.52
N MET A 229 3.18 -1.27 3.09
CA MET A 229 4.38 -0.65 2.51
C MET A 229 5.18 0.08 3.59
N ASP A 230 6.43 -0.35 3.78
CA ASP A 230 7.34 0.30 4.72
C ASP A 230 7.86 1.64 4.17
N SER A 231 8.22 2.59 5.03
CA SER A 231 8.72 3.90 4.59
C SER A 231 9.58 4.63 5.61
N ARG A 232 10.39 5.60 5.15
CA ARG A 232 11.31 6.40 5.96
C ARG A 232 11.32 7.85 5.50
N GLN A 233 11.40 8.78 6.44
CA GLN A 233 11.61 10.20 6.13
C GLN A 233 13.07 10.45 5.73
N VAL A 234 13.27 11.15 4.62
CA VAL A 234 14.57 11.53 4.07
C VAL A 234 14.57 13.00 3.66
N THR A 235 15.73 13.62 3.72
CA THR A 235 15.96 14.93 3.10
C THR A 235 16.36 14.74 1.65
N LEU A 236 15.65 15.36 0.71
CA LEU A 236 16.01 15.33 -0.71
C LEU A 236 16.92 16.51 -1.07
N VAL A 237 18.01 16.22 -1.77
CA VAL A 237 18.84 17.21 -2.45
C VAL A 237 18.92 16.84 -3.93
N TYR A 238 18.49 17.74 -4.80
CA TYR A 238 18.47 17.55 -6.25
C TYR A 238 19.45 18.51 -6.92
N ASN A 239 20.45 18.00 -7.64
CA ASN A 239 21.47 18.81 -8.31
C ASN A 239 22.09 19.90 -7.40
N GLY A 240 22.42 19.55 -6.16
CA GLY A 240 22.96 20.48 -5.16
C GLY A 240 21.96 21.44 -4.51
N SER A 241 20.67 21.36 -4.85
CA SER A 241 19.62 22.17 -4.25
C SER A 241 18.80 21.36 -3.24
N TYR A 242 18.68 21.86 -2.02
CA TYR A 242 17.79 21.28 -1.01
C TYR A 242 16.34 21.32 -1.50
N CYS A 243 15.60 20.20 -1.43
CA CYS A 243 14.22 20.09 -1.90
C CYS A 243 13.21 19.85 -0.77
N GLY A 244 13.63 19.77 0.49
CA GLY A 244 12.73 19.49 1.61
C GLY A 244 12.76 18.04 2.09
N VAL A 245 11.83 17.74 2.99
CA VAL A 245 11.61 16.39 3.54
C VAL A 245 10.71 15.60 2.60
N TYR A 246 11.06 14.35 2.34
CA TYR A 246 10.31 13.40 1.53
C TYR A 246 10.16 12.10 2.29
N GLN A 247 9.08 11.36 2.02
CA GLN A 247 8.92 10.00 2.49
C GLN A 247 9.39 9.03 1.40
N LEU A 248 10.52 8.36 1.64
CA LEU A 248 11.01 7.24 0.84
C LEU A 248 10.21 6.00 1.23
N CYS A 249 9.33 5.56 0.34
CA CYS A 249 8.36 4.51 0.57
C CYS A 249 8.60 3.33 -0.38
N GLU A 250 8.30 2.14 0.10
CA GLU A 250 8.16 0.96 -0.74
C GLU A 250 7.03 1.15 -1.76
N GLN A 251 7.28 0.75 -3.02
CA GLN A 251 6.24 0.81 -4.04
C GLN A 251 5.31 -0.41 -3.93
N ILE A 252 3.99 -0.19 -3.94
CA ILE A 252 2.99 -1.26 -4.12
C ILE A 252 3.16 -1.86 -5.52
N LEU A 253 3.41 -3.16 -5.57
CA LEU A 253 3.49 -3.99 -6.77
C LEU A 253 3.51 -5.47 -6.37
N ILE A 254 3.27 -6.36 -7.32
CA ILE A 254 3.40 -7.81 -7.10
C ILE A 254 4.88 -8.18 -7.09
N ALA A 255 5.36 -8.58 -5.91
CA ALA A 255 6.71 -9.14 -5.71
C ALA A 255 6.76 -9.90 -4.38
N GLU A 256 7.71 -10.83 -4.29
CA GLU A 256 7.92 -11.70 -3.12
C GLU A 256 7.92 -10.96 -1.77
N ASN A 257 8.56 -9.78 -1.70
CA ASN A 257 8.64 -8.96 -0.47
C ASN A 257 7.73 -7.72 -0.53
N ARG A 258 6.64 -7.80 -1.30
CA ARG A 258 5.60 -6.76 -1.45
C ARG A 258 4.24 -7.46 -1.38
N VAL A 259 3.40 -7.30 -2.41
CA VAL A 259 2.21 -8.12 -2.60
C VAL A 259 2.66 -9.49 -3.10
N GLY A 260 2.83 -10.42 -2.16
CA GLY A 260 3.45 -11.74 -2.36
C GLY A 260 2.54 -12.78 -3.02
N VAL A 261 1.92 -12.46 -4.14
CA VAL A 261 1.06 -13.37 -4.93
C VAL A 261 1.78 -13.91 -6.17
N TYR A 262 1.17 -14.86 -6.88
CA TYR A 262 1.68 -15.35 -8.16
C TYR A 262 1.96 -14.19 -9.12
N ASN A 263 3.20 -14.12 -9.61
CA ASN A 263 3.65 -13.03 -10.45
C ASN A 263 3.72 -13.45 -11.92
N TRP A 264 2.69 -13.06 -12.69
CA TRP A 264 2.62 -13.29 -14.13
C TRP A 264 3.80 -12.69 -14.91
N LYS A 265 4.48 -11.67 -14.37
CA LYS A 265 5.70 -11.14 -15.00
C LYS A 265 6.80 -12.19 -15.12
N ASN A 266 6.90 -13.13 -14.18
CA ASN A 266 7.96 -14.14 -14.21
C ASN A 266 7.88 -14.99 -15.49
N ILE A 267 6.67 -15.35 -15.93
CA ILE A 267 6.51 -16.13 -17.17
C ILE A 267 6.73 -15.28 -18.42
N CYS A 268 6.38 -13.98 -18.39
CA CYS A 268 6.72 -13.04 -19.46
C CYS A 268 8.24 -12.89 -19.60
N ASP A 269 8.97 -12.77 -18.48
CA ASP A 269 10.43 -12.67 -18.45
C ASP A 269 11.08 -13.92 -19.02
N GLU A 270 10.62 -15.11 -18.61
CA GLU A 270 11.11 -16.39 -19.14
C GLU A 270 10.86 -16.53 -20.64
N ALA A 271 9.64 -16.24 -21.10
CA ALA A 271 9.30 -16.29 -22.52
C ALA A 271 10.12 -15.29 -23.35
N ALA A 272 10.32 -14.07 -22.85
CA ALA A 272 11.12 -13.05 -23.51
C ALA A 272 12.58 -13.45 -23.64
N GLU A 273 13.17 -14.02 -22.58
CA GLU A 273 14.54 -14.53 -22.60
C GLU A 273 14.69 -15.66 -23.64
N GLU A 274 13.83 -16.67 -23.61
CA GLU A 274 13.90 -17.82 -24.52
C GLU A 274 13.65 -17.43 -25.99
N ILE A 275 12.69 -16.53 -26.24
CA ILE A 275 12.46 -15.96 -27.58
C ILE A 275 13.71 -15.24 -28.06
N ALA A 276 14.28 -14.32 -27.26
CA ALA A 276 15.46 -13.56 -27.63
C ALA A 276 16.69 -14.45 -27.87
N GLN A 277 16.82 -15.55 -27.11
CA GLN A 277 17.89 -16.55 -27.29
C GLN A 277 17.76 -17.33 -28.61
N SER A 278 16.52 -17.60 -29.04
CA SER A 278 16.23 -18.34 -30.28
C SER A 278 16.58 -17.55 -31.56
N LEU A 279 16.61 -16.22 -31.47
CA LEU A 279 16.88 -15.35 -32.62
C LEU A 279 18.32 -15.51 -33.13
N LYS A 280 18.45 -15.69 -34.45
CA LYS A 280 19.75 -15.84 -35.13
C LYS A 280 20.41 -14.49 -35.38
N ILE A 281 21.06 -13.94 -34.36
CA ILE A 281 21.67 -12.60 -34.38
C ILE A 281 23.15 -12.68 -34.77
N GLU A 282 23.63 -11.71 -35.58
CA GLU A 282 25.04 -11.59 -35.96
C GLU A 282 25.98 -11.44 -34.76
N GLU A 283 27.14 -12.11 -34.82
CA GLU A 283 28.05 -12.28 -33.67
C GLU A 283 28.60 -10.95 -33.11
N LYS A 284 28.78 -9.94 -33.96
CA LYS A 284 29.38 -8.64 -33.60
C LYS A 284 28.50 -7.77 -32.68
N GLU A 285 27.18 -7.95 -32.72
CA GLU A 285 26.19 -7.12 -32.00
C GLU A 285 25.28 -7.98 -31.09
N LYS A 286 25.55 -9.29 -31.03
CA LYS A 286 24.72 -10.33 -30.42
C LYS A 286 24.29 -10.02 -28.98
N ALA A 287 25.19 -9.57 -28.12
CA ALA A 287 24.88 -9.33 -26.72
C ALA A 287 23.99 -8.09 -26.51
N LEU A 288 24.24 -7.02 -27.26
CA LEU A 288 23.47 -5.77 -27.15
C LEU A 288 22.06 -5.94 -27.73
N TYR A 289 21.93 -6.53 -28.92
CA TYR A 289 20.64 -6.75 -29.55
C TYR A 289 19.78 -7.76 -28.80
N ARG A 290 20.37 -8.82 -28.23
CA ARG A 290 19.62 -9.76 -27.38
C ARG A 290 18.92 -9.07 -26.23
N LYS A 291 19.67 -8.25 -25.48
CA LYS A 291 19.10 -7.52 -24.34
C LYS A 291 18.06 -6.49 -24.78
N GLY A 292 18.24 -5.89 -25.96
CA GLY A 292 17.23 -5.02 -26.56
C GLY A 292 15.95 -5.76 -26.90
N PHE A 293 16.05 -6.92 -27.57
CA PHE A 293 14.90 -7.75 -27.94
C PHE A 293 14.19 -8.34 -26.74
N GLU A 294 14.93 -8.88 -25.77
CA GLU A 294 14.38 -9.36 -24.49
C GLU A 294 13.51 -8.29 -23.85
N LYS A 295 14.02 -7.06 -23.72
CA LYS A 295 13.27 -5.94 -23.15
C LYS A 295 12.02 -5.59 -23.96
N VAL A 296 12.10 -5.57 -25.29
CA VAL A 296 10.94 -5.28 -26.16
C VAL A 296 9.87 -6.35 -26.00
N VAL A 297 10.26 -7.62 -26.09
CA VAL A 297 9.33 -8.77 -25.98
C VAL A 297 8.71 -8.83 -24.59
N GLU A 298 9.49 -8.64 -23.52
CA GLU A 298 8.99 -8.54 -22.14
C GLU A 298 7.92 -7.46 -22.02
N GLN A 299 8.20 -6.25 -22.51
CA GLN A 299 7.28 -5.13 -22.43
C GLN A 299 5.98 -5.38 -23.21
N GLU A 300 6.06 -5.99 -24.38
CA GLU A 300 4.88 -6.31 -25.19
C GLU A 300 4.04 -7.44 -24.58
N LEU A 301 4.67 -8.49 -24.05
CA LEU A 301 3.97 -9.56 -23.31
C LEU A 301 3.25 -9.02 -22.07
N LEU A 302 3.84 -8.02 -21.39
CA LEU A 302 3.24 -7.35 -20.24
C LEU A 302 2.19 -6.31 -20.61
N ALA A 303 2.15 -5.86 -21.86
CA ALA A 303 1.19 -4.89 -22.37
C ALA A 303 -0.06 -5.54 -22.97
N ASP A 304 -0.01 -6.84 -23.28
CA ASP A 304 -1.14 -7.61 -23.80
C ASP A 304 -1.04 -9.07 -23.34
N PHE A 305 -2.01 -9.52 -22.55
CA PHE A 305 -2.13 -10.84 -21.95
C PHE A 305 -2.98 -11.81 -22.81
N SER A 306 -3.40 -11.42 -24.02
CA SER A 306 -4.16 -12.28 -24.95
C SER A 306 -3.43 -13.56 -25.35
N TRP A 307 -2.10 -13.59 -25.17
CA TRP A 307 -1.29 -14.79 -25.36
C TRP A 307 -1.65 -15.92 -24.38
N MET A 308 -2.21 -15.62 -23.21
CA MET A 308 -2.69 -16.62 -22.26
C MET A 308 -3.86 -17.44 -22.82
N ASP A 309 -4.67 -16.81 -23.67
CA ASP A 309 -5.84 -17.45 -24.28
C ASP A 309 -5.47 -18.19 -25.56
N THR A 310 -4.56 -17.61 -26.36
CA THR A 310 -4.24 -18.10 -27.71
C THR A 310 -3.02 -19.02 -27.76
N GLY A 311 -2.12 -18.92 -26.79
CA GLY A 311 -0.79 -19.54 -26.83
C GLY A 311 0.15 -18.95 -27.88
N VAL A 312 -0.21 -17.80 -28.47
CA VAL A 312 0.53 -17.12 -29.53
C VAL A 312 0.80 -15.68 -29.10
N PHE A 313 2.04 -15.25 -29.27
CA PHE A 313 2.49 -13.89 -29.05
C PHE A 313 2.95 -13.27 -30.39
N ILE A 314 2.54 -12.03 -30.65
CA ILE A 314 2.92 -11.28 -31.85
C ILE A 314 3.63 -10.00 -31.42
N SER A 315 4.89 -9.84 -31.84
CA SER A 315 5.72 -8.70 -31.48
C SER A 315 5.71 -7.64 -32.58
N LYS A 316 5.12 -6.47 -32.26
CA LYS A 316 5.15 -5.30 -33.13
C LYS A 316 6.50 -4.59 -33.08
N GLY A 317 7.15 -4.57 -31.93
CA GLY A 317 8.47 -3.99 -31.76
C GLY A 317 9.53 -4.72 -32.59
N LEU A 318 9.42 -6.04 -32.76
CA LEU A 318 10.26 -6.78 -33.71
C LEU A 318 9.89 -6.50 -35.18
N GLU A 319 8.62 -6.27 -35.48
CA GLU A 319 8.18 -5.82 -36.81
C GLU A 319 8.81 -4.45 -37.16
N ASP A 320 8.67 -3.47 -36.26
CA ASP A 320 9.25 -2.14 -36.39
C ASP A 320 10.80 -2.22 -36.50
N TRP A 321 11.43 -3.10 -35.72
CA TRP A 321 12.87 -3.34 -35.81
C TRP A 321 13.29 -3.93 -37.17
N ASN A 322 12.52 -4.90 -37.68
CA ASN A 322 12.77 -5.49 -38.98
C ASN A 322 12.72 -4.42 -40.08
N GLU A 323 11.72 -3.54 -40.04
CA GLU A 323 11.60 -2.42 -40.97
C GLU A 323 12.78 -1.42 -40.83
N GLN A 324 13.11 -1.02 -39.60
CA GLN A 324 14.14 -0.02 -39.33
C GLN A 324 15.55 -0.49 -39.76
N TYR A 325 15.89 -1.75 -39.50
CA TYR A 325 17.24 -2.28 -39.69
C TYR A 325 17.38 -3.21 -40.91
N GLY A 326 16.31 -3.40 -41.69
CA GLY A 326 16.30 -4.29 -42.85
C GLY A 326 16.56 -5.75 -42.49
N THR A 327 16.07 -6.16 -41.31
CA THR A 327 16.20 -7.53 -40.81
C THR A 327 14.92 -8.34 -41.08
N SER A 328 14.95 -9.65 -40.84
CA SER A 328 13.81 -10.54 -41.11
C SER A 328 13.64 -11.58 -40.00
N TYR A 329 13.67 -11.11 -38.74
CA TYR A 329 13.39 -11.93 -37.58
C TYR A 329 11.90 -12.34 -37.53
N PRO A 330 11.56 -13.52 -36.99
CA PRO A 330 10.17 -13.87 -36.71
C PRO A 330 9.50 -12.83 -35.82
N THR A 331 8.22 -12.57 -36.06
CA THR A 331 7.38 -11.65 -35.25
C THR A 331 6.21 -12.37 -34.59
N GLU A 332 5.94 -13.62 -34.96
CA GLU A 332 4.89 -14.47 -34.38
C GLU A 332 5.56 -15.68 -33.69
N PHE A 333 5.18 -15.91 -32.44
CA PHE A 333 5.78 -16.91 -31.55
C PHE A 333 4.71 -17.75 -30.89
N ARG A 334 4.79 -19.07 -31.06
CA ARG A 334 3.99 -20.01 -30.26
C ARG A 334 4.67 -20.22 -28.92
N LEU A 335 4.06 -19.76 -27.84
CA LEU A 335 4.71 -19.75 -26.51
C LEU A 335 5.07 -21.15 -25.99
N ALA A 336 4.29 -22.17 -26.34
CA ALA A 336 4.59 -23.56 -25.98
C ALA A 336 5.93 -24.10 -26.56
N ASP A 337 6.54 -23.40 -27.52
CA ASP A 337 7.87 -23.74 -28.05
C ASP A 337 9.01 -23.15 -27.20
N TYR A 338 8.70 -22.22 -26.28
CA TYR A 338 9.66 -21.45 -25.48
C TYR A 338 9.51 -21.67 -23.97
N ILE A 339 8.30 -21.94 -23.48
CA ILE A 339 7.98 -22.13 -22.06
C ILE A 339 7.07 -23.35 -21.85
N ASP A 340 6.97 -23.86 -20.61
CA ASP A 340 5.96 -24.87 -20.24
C ASP A 340 4.57 -24.26 -20.15
N PHE A 341 4.02 -23.92 -21.31
CA PHE A 341 2.72 -23.29 -21.45
C PHE A 341 1.58 -24.17 -20.93
N SER A 342 1.73 -25.51 -21.01
CA SER A 342 0.76 -26.46 -20.49
C SER A 342 0.75 -26.57 -18.97
N GLY A 343 1.86 -26.20 -18.33
CA GLY A 343 2.02 -26.21 -16.88
C GLY A 343 1.61 -24.90 -16.20
N LEU A 344 1.14 -23.90 -16.96
CA LEU A 344 0.67 -22.64 -16.37
C LEU A 344 -0.56 -22.88 -15.48
N PRO A 345 -0.64 -22.19 -14.33
CA PRO A 345 -1.81 -22.27 -13.48
C PRO A 345 -3.03 -21.66 -14.17
N ASP A 346 -4.22 -22.06 -13.73
CA ASP A 346 -5.45 -21.40 -14.16
C ASP A 346 -5.42 -19.92 -13.72
N PRO A 347 -5.87 -18.97 -14.56
CA PRO A 347 -5.76 -17.54 -14.28
C PRO A 347 -6.88 -17.07 -13.34
N THR A 348 -6.91 -17.62 -12.12
CA THR A 348 -7.90 -17.34 -11.08
C THR A 348 -7.46 -16.24 -10.10
N GLY A 349 -6.23 -15.77 -10.21
CA GLY A 349 -5.62 -14.79 -9.32
C GLY A 349 -4.22 -14.36 -9.79
N GLY A 350 -3.34 -14.03 -8.85
CA GLY A 350 -2.05 -13.41 -9.16
C GLY A 350 -2.20 -11.97 -9.59
N VAL A 351 -3.14 -11.25 -8.94
CA VAL A 351 -3.54 -9.89 -9.32
C VAL A 351 -3.57 -8.98 -8.10
N LEU A 352 -3.20 -7.73 -8.35
CA LEU A 352 -3.40 -6.60 -7.47
C LEU A 352 -4.34 -5.65 -8.21
N LEU A 353 -5.44 -5.32 -7.56
CA LEU A 353 -6.46 -4.42 -8.06
C LEU A 353 -6.50 -3.15 -7.22
N ASN A 354 -7.04 -2.09 -7.82
CA ASN A 354 -7.25 -0.79 -7.18
C ASN A 354 -8.68 -0.34 -7.50
N ILE A 355 -9.31 0.36 -6.56
CA ILE A 355 -10.51 1.13 -6.83
C ILE A 355 -10.13 2.60 -6.96
N ASP A 356 -10.37 3.18 -8.13
CA ASP A 356 -10.04 4.57 -8.44
C ASP A 356 -11.12 5.22 -9.29
N ALA A 357 -11.96 6.03 -8.64
CA ALA A 357 -13.05 6.75 -9.30
C ALA A 357 -12.57 7.81 -10.32
N ARG A 358 -11.27 8.14 -10.37
CA ARG A 358 -10.72 9.07 -11.36
C ARG A 358 -10.49 8.41 -12.71
N ASN A 359 -10.41 7.08 -12.75
CA ASN A 359 -10.23 6.34 -14.00
C ASN A 359 -11.59 6.05 -14.64
N THR A 360 -11.96 6.86 -15.63
CA THR A 360 -13.24 6.71 -16.34
C THR A 360 -13.30 5.47 -17.24
N ASP A 361 -12.15 4.89 -17.58
CA ASP A 361 -12.03 3.67 -18.38
C ASP A 361 -11.67 2.48 -17.46
N SER A 362 -12.45 2.31 -16.39
CA SER A 362 -12.28 1.19 -15.46
C SER A 362 -12.22 -0.12 -16.22
N SER A 363 -11.20 -0.94 -15.95
CA SER A 363 -11.06 -2.21 -16.63
C SER A 363 -12.17 -3.19 -16.24
N LEU A 364 -12.60 -3.16 -14.99
CA LEU A 364 -13.61 -4.01 -14.41
C LEU A 364 -14.71 -3.13 -13.81
N GLU A 365 -15.94 -3.42 -14.20
CA GLU A 365 -17.13 -2.78 -13.64
C GLU A 365 -18.08 -3.89 -13.18
N THR A 366 -18.55 -3.76 -11.96
CA THR A 366 -19.53 -4.65 -11.32
C THR A 366 -20.96 -4.14 -11.54
N ALA A 367 -21.96 -4.91 -11.13
CA ALA A 367 -23.38 -4.57 -11.28
C ALA A 367 -23.78 -3.28 -10.54
N TYR A 368 -22.98 -2.85 -9.56
CA TYR A 368 -23.16 -1.59 -8.83
C TYR A 368 -22.08 -0.55 -9.20
N HIS A 369 -21.49 -0.67 -10.39
CA HIS A 369 -20.54 0.29 -10.98
C HIS A 369 -19.31 0.60 -10.10
N LEU A 370 -18.75 -0.39 -9.40
CA LEU A 370 -17.47 -0.17 -8.70
C LEU A 370 -16.33 0.03 -9.74
N PRO A 371 -15.53 1.12 -9.68
CA PRO A 371 -14.50 1.43 -10.67
C PRO A 371 -13.18 0.70 -10.36
N ILE A 372 -13.13 -0.59 -10.69
CA ILE A 372 -12.01 -1.48 -10.38
C ILE A 372 -11.01 -1.59 -11.55
N GLU A 373 -9.74 -1.33 -11.28
CA GLU A 373 -8.65 -1.47 -12.25
C GLU A 373 -7.61 -2.51 -11.85
N PHE A 374 -6.98 -3.13 -12.85
CA PHE A 374 -5.76 -3.89 -12.63
C PHE A 374 -4.59 -2.94 -12.36
N ALA A 375 -4.11 -2.92 -11.12
CA ALA A 375 -2.91 -2.17 -10.74
C ALA A 375 -1.63 -2.96 -11.09
N ASP A 376 -1.65 -4.28 -10.94
CA ASP A 376 -0.58 -5.19 -11.36
C ASP A 376 -1.14 -6.60 -11.62
N PRO A 377 -0.93 -7.21 -12.81
CA PRO A 377 -0.38 -6.60 -14.02
C PRO A 377 -1.34 -5.60 -14.65
N VAL A 378 -0.87 -4.40 -15.01
CA VAL A 378 -1.70 -3.30 -15.55
C VAL A 378 -2.55 -3.72 -16.76
N ALA A 379 -2.01 -4.57 -17.64
CA ALA A 379 -2.72 -5.07 -18.81
C ALA A 379 -3.54 -6.34 -18.55
N GLY A 380 -3.76 -6.75 -17.29
CA GLY A 380 -4.41 -8.01 -16.95
C GLY A 380 -5.79 -8.19 -17.61
N ALA A 381 -6.52 -7.10 -17.84
CA ALA A 381 -7.82 -7.10 -18.50
C ALA A 381 -7.80 -7.50 -19.99
N THR A 382 -6.62 -7.49 -20.63
CA THR A 382 -6.48 -7.90 -22.04
C THR A 382 -6.49 -9.43 -22.21
N GLY A 383 -6.17 -10.18 -21.15
CA GLY A 383 -6.31 -11.64 -21.10
C GLY A 383 -7.73 -12.03 -20.76
N LYS A 384 -8.45 -12.66 -21.70
CA LYS A 384 -9.88 -12.94 -21.57
C LYS A 384 -10.19 -13.86 -20.39
N LYS A 385 -9.47 -14.97 -20.24
CA LYS A 385 -9.71 -15.90 -19.11
C LYS A 385 -9.41 -15.26 -17.75
N LEU A 386 -8.32 -14.52 -17.62
CA LEU A 386 -8.00 -13.82 -16.37
C LEU A 386 -9.09 -12.80 -16.04
N TYR A 387 -9.44 -11.97 -17.02
CA TYR A 387 -10.51 -10.99 -16.89
C TYR A 387 -11.85 -11.59 -16.46
N GLU A 388 -12.33 -12.62 -17.18
CA GLU A 388 -13.63 -13.25 -16.91
C GLU A 388 -13.66 -13.92 -15.53
N ASN A 389 -12.57 -14.58 -15.12
CA ASN A 389 -12.46 -15.15 -13.78
C ASN A 389 -12.54 -14.06 -12.72
N ILE A 390 -11.66 -13.06 -12.77
CA ILE A 390 -11.61 -11.96 -11.79
C ILE A 390 -12.95 -11.22 -11.71
N LYS A 391 -13.53 -10.86 -12.86
CA LYS A 391 -14.85 -10.20 -12.92
C LYS A 391 -15.93 -11.03 -12.23
N THR A 392 -15.97 -12.33 -12.48
CA THR A 392 -16.97 -13.22 -11.88
C THR A 392 -16.81 -13.27 -10.36
N GLN A 393 -15.59 -13.42 -9.84
CA GLN A 393 -15.40 -13.50 -8.36
C GLN A 393 -15.78 -12.20 -7.66
N LEU A 394 -15.43 -11.05 -8.24
CA LEU A 394 -15.79 -9.75 -7.67
C LEU A 394 -17.29 -9.50 -7.71
N GLN A 395 -17.95 -9.92 -8.79
CA GLN A 395 -19.39 -9.82 -8.89
C GLN A 395 -20.10 -10.73 -7.85
N THR A 396 -19.60 -11.95 -7.66
CA THR A 396 -20.09 -12.88 -6.62
C THR A 396 -19.88 -12.31 -5.22
N LEU A 397 -18.70 -11.73 -4.94
CA LEU A 397 -18.42 -11.07 -3.66
C LEU A 397 -19.38 -9.90 -3.41
N GLU A 398 -19.61 -9.07 -4.41
CA GLU A 398 -20.55 -7.96 -4.33
C GLU A 398 -21.97 -8.48 -4.06
N TYR A 399 -22.46 -9.48 -4.79
CA TYR A 399 -23.77 -10.06 -4.50
C TYR A 399 -23.85 -10.72 -3.12
N ALA A 400 -22.77 -11.33 -2.62
CA ALA A 400 -22.71 -11.78 -1.24
C ALA A 400 -22.92 -10.59 -0.29
N PHE A 401 -22.20 -9.47 -0.46
CA PHE A 401 -22.38 -8.27 0.37
C PHE A 401 -23.79 -7.70 0.33
N HIS A 402 -24.51 -7.81 -0.78
CA HIS A 402 -25.87 -7.28 -0.92
C HIS A 402 -26.96 -8.23 -0.41
N SER A 403 -26.65 -9.53 -0.30
CA SER A 403 -27.60 -10.55 0.16
C SER A 403 -28.04 -10.35 1.63
N THR A 404 -29.14 -11.03 1.99
CA THR A 404 -29.77 -10.90 3.31
C THR A 404 -29.00 -11.59 4.45
N ASP A 405 -28.23 -12.62 4.11
CA ASP A 405 -27.40 -13.40 5.03
C ASP A 405 -25.92 -13.42 4.66
N PHE A 406 -25.54 -12.50 3.77
CA PHE A 406 -24.18 -12.30 3.29
C PHE A 406 -23.56 -13.50 2.57
N THR A 407 -24.42 -14.36 2.01
CA THR A 407 -24.07 -15.53 1.23
C THR A 407 -24.59 -15.41 -0.19
N TYR A 408 -23.69 -15.54 -1.16
CA TYR A 408 -24.07 -15.59 -2.56
C TYR A 408 -24.88 -16.86 -2.85
N ARG A 409 -25.99 -16.72 -3.58
CA ARG A 409 -26.75 -17.86 -4.11
C ARG A 409 -27.24 -17.61 -5.53
N ASP A 410 -27.08 -18.61 -6.39
CA ASP A 410 -27.56 -18.59 -7.78
C ASP A 410 -29.09 -18.38 -7.88
N ALA A 411 -29.82 -18.83 -6.85
CA ALA A 411 -31.27 -18.78 -6.82
C ALA A 411 -31.84 -17.44 -6.33
N ASP A 412 -31.00 -16.57 -5.77
CA ASP A 412 -31.44 -15.27 -5.24
C ASP A 412 -31.65 -14.27 -6.40
N PRO A 413 -32.58 -13.31 -6.26
CA PRO A 413 -32.68 -12.22 -7.22
C PRO A 413 -31.40 -11.36 -7.14
N HIS A 414 -30.79 -11.15 -8.29
CA HIS A 414 -29.63 -10.27 -8.45
C HIS A 414 -30.05 -8.98 -9.14
N TYR A 415 -29.42 -7.86 -8.77
CA TYR A 415 -29.77 -6.54 -9.27
C TYR A 415 -28.54 -5.84 -9.86
N ARG A 416 -28.78 -4.90 -10.77
CA ARG A 416 -27.78 -3.95 -11.24
C ARG A 416 -28.31 -2.53 -11.17
N VAL A 417 -27.43 -1.57 -10.96
CA VAL A 417 -27.78 -0.15 -11.07
C VAL A 417 -28.02 0.22 -12.53
N THR A 418 -29.05 1.02 -12.80
CA THR A 418 -29.38 1.54 -14.13
C THR A 418 -29.32 3.07 -14.18
N ASP A 419 -29.53 3.71 -13.04
CA ASP A 419 -29.30 5.15 -12.84
C ASP A 419 -28.64 5.32 -11.47
N GLU A 420 -27.47 5.98 -11.46
CA GLU A 420 -26.69 6.28 -10.26
C GLU A 420 -27.31 7.38 -9.39
N GLY A 421 -28.37 8.03 -9.89
CA GLY A 421 -29.02 9.15 -9.24
C GLY A 421 -28.14 10.39 -9.18
N TYR A 422 -28.46 11.30 -8.26
CA TYR A 422 -27.71 12.54 -8.06
C TYR A 422 -27.53 12.87 -6.58
N CYS A 423 -26.45 13.59 -6.26
CA CYS A 423 -26.23 14.12 -4.92
C CYS A 423 -27.09 15.37 -4.69
N ASN A 424 -28.00 15.31 -3.72
CA ASN A 424 -28.82 16.45 -3.33
C ASN A 424 -28.10 17.29 -2.26
N TYR A 425 -27.28 18.23 -2.71
CA TYR A 425 -26.55 19.18 -1.84
C TYR A 425 -27.47 20.00 -0.91
N SER A 426 -28.76 20.16 -1.22
CA SER A 426 -29.73 20.86 -0.36
C SER A 426 -30.39 19.97 0.67
N ASN A 427 -30.31 18.65 0.50
CA ASN A 427 -30.87 17.65 1.41
C ASN A 427 -29.73 16.86 2.08
N HIS A 428 -28.82 17.59 2.74
CA HIS A 428 -27.72 16.99 3.50
C HIS A 428 -26.87 15.98 2.70
N PHE A 429 -26.64 16.25 1.41
CA PHE A 429 -25.84 15.41 0.51
C PHE A 429 -26.45 14.03 0.21
N ALA A 430 -27.74 13.82 0.53
CA ALA A 430 -28.42 12.57 0.24
C ALA A 430 -28.33 12.21 -1.25
N ARG A 431 -28.05 10.94 -1.56
CA ARG A 431 -28.14 10.41 -2.91
C ARG A 431 -29.60 10.09 -3.24
N GLU A 432 -30.14 10.72 -4.28
CA GLU A 432 -31.54 10.60 -4.67
C GLU A 432 -31.68 10.09 -6.11
N GLY A 433 -32.74 9.34 -6.37
CA GLY A 433 -33.06 8.89 -7.74
C GLY A 433 -32.22 7.72 -8.25
N VAL A 434 -31.59 6.94 -7.36
CA VAL A 434 -30.92 5.70 -7.76
C VAL A 434 -31.96 4.68 -8.22
N GLU A 435 -31.73 4.07 -9.37
CA GLU A 435 -32.60 3.05 -9.94
C GLU A 435 -31.84 1.73 -10.13
N TYR A 436 -32.52 0.62 -9.83
CA TYR A 436 -32.00 -0.73 -9.96
C TYR A 436 -32.96 -1.59 -10.78
N GLU A 437 -32.43 -2.59 -11.48
CA GLU A 437 -33.22 -3.61 -12.16
C GLU A 437 -32.68 -5.02 -11.89
N GLU A 438 -33.57 -6.02 -11.88
CA GLU A 438 -33.17 -7.42 -11.79
C GLU A 438 -32.33 -7.82 -12.99
N THR A 439 -31.26 -8.58 -12.75
CA THR A 439 -30.35 -9.07 -13.78
C THR A 439 -30.05 -10.54 -13.59
N ALA A 440 -29.85 -11.25 -14.69
CA ALA A 440 -29.49 -12.67 -14.64
C ALA A 440 -28.00 -12.80 -14.34
N TYR A 441 -27.68 -13.58 -13.31
CA TYR A 441 -26.32 -13.91 -12.93
C TYR A 441 -26.29 -15.32 -12.33
N SER A 442 -25.19 -16.04 -12.54
CA SER A 442 -24.99 -17.39 -12.01
C SER A 442 -23.48 -17.64 -11.94
N ASP A 443 -23.05 -18.18 -10.81
CA ASP A 443 -21.69 -18.58 -10.51
C ASP A 443 -21.73 -19.87 -9.68
N PRO A 444 -22.02 -21.01 -10.33
CA PRO A 444 -22.27 -22.27 -9.64
C PRO A 444 -21.04 -22.80 -8.90
N GLU A 445 -19.84 -22.29 -9.21
CA GLU A 445 -18.62 -22.66 -8.50
C GLU A 445 -18.55 -22.06 -7.09
N ARG A 446 -19.23 -20.93 -6.87
CA ARG A 446 -19.25 -20.21 -5.60
C ARG A 446 -20.65 -20.11 -4.97
N ASP A 447 -21.66 -20.77 -5.54
CA ASP A 447 -23.01 -20.87 -4.96
C ASP A 447 -22.95 -21.38 -3.52
N GLY A 448 -23.51 -20.59 -2.59
CA GLY A 448 -23.49 -20.86 -1.16
C GLY A 448 -22.30 -20.29 -0.39
N SER A 449 -21.39 -19.53 -1.03
CA SER A 449 -20.24 -18.92 -0.35
C SER A 449 -20.63 -17.66 0.43
N HIS A 450 -20.29 -17.62 1.71
CA HIS A 450 -20.38 -16.40 2.52
C HIS A 450 -19.25 -15.43 2.15
N TYR A 451 -19.46 -14.11 2.32
CA TYR A 451 -18.44 -13.12 1.96
C TYR A 451 -17.08 -13.37 2.65
N SER A 452 -17.09 -13.91 3.88
CA SER A 452 -15.88 -14.23 4.63
C SER A 452 -15.10 -15.44 4.10
N GLU A 453 -15.68 -16.19 3.17
CA GLU A 453 -14.99 -17.27 2.43
C GLU A 453 -14.41 -16.75 1.09
N LEU A 454 -14.92 -15.60 0.62
CA LEU A 454 -14.51 -14.95 -0.62
C LEU A 454 -13.46 -13.87 -0.38
N MET A 455 -13.53 -13.18 0.75
CA MET A 455 -12.60 -12.13 1.17
C MET A 455 -12.21 -12.35 2.63
N ASP A 456 -10.92 -12.14 2.94
CA ASP A 456 -10.39 -12.35 4.27
C ASP A 456 -11.03 -11.38 5.28
N LEU A 457 -11.62 -11.97 6.31
CA LEU A 457 -12.41 -11.24 7.31
C LEU A 457 -11.54 -10.32 8.18
N ASN A 458 -10.28 -10.66 8.44
CA ASN A 458 -9.40 -9.79 9.22
C ASN A 458 -9.02 -8.55 8.42
N SER A 459 -8.68 -8.70 7.14
CA SER A 459 -8.38 -7.57 6.25
C SER A 459 -9.55 -6.58 6.15
N LEU A 460 -10.80 -7.09 6.16
CA LEU A 460 -12.00 -6.26 6.22
C LEU A 460 -12.15 -5.48 7.54
N LEU A 461 -11.90 -6.12 8.67
CA LEU A 461 -11.97 -5.49 9.99
C LEU A 461 -10.88 -4.41 10.15
N GLU A 462 -9.68 -4.67 9.65
CA GLU A 462 -8.53 -3.78 9.68
C GLU A 462 -8.75 -2.57 8.79
N ASN A 463 -9.19 -2.78 7.55
CA ASN A 463 -9.58 -1.71 6.64
C ASN A 463 -10.66 -0.82 7.26
N PHE A 464 -11.72 -1.41 7.82
CA PHE A 464 -12.80 -0.65 8.44
C PHE A 464 -12.28 0.25 9.57
N LEU A 465 -11.50 -0.31 10.50
CA LEU A 465 -10.95 0.48 11.61
C LEU A 465 -9.98 1.56 11.13
N LEU A 466 -9.15 1.27 10.13
CA LEU A 466 -8.23 2.25 9.54
C LEU A 466 -9.00 3.41 8.91
N CYS A 467 -9.99 3.12 8.07
CA CYS A 467 -10.87 4.12 7.44
C CYS A 467 -11.54 4.98 8.51
N GLU A 468 -12.23 4.36 9.47
CA GLU A 468 -12.99 5.09 10.49
C GLU A 468 -12.13 5.91 11.46
N PHE A 469 -10.95 5.43 11.81
CA PHE A 469 -10.05 6.17 12.69
C PHE A 469 -9.38 7.34 11.97
N THR A 470 -9.14 7.20 10.68
CA THR A 470 -8.49 8.23 9.85
C THR A 470 -9.46 9.25 9.28
N MET A 471 -10.74 8.90 9.06
CA MET A 471 -11.68 9.74 8.31
C MET A 471 -11.10 10.19 6.96
N ASN A 472 -10.33 9.32 6.31
CA ASN A 472 -9.62 9.62 5.06
C ASN A 472 -10.61 9.75 3.90
N TRP A 473 -10.75 10.94 3.33
CA TRP A 473 -11.67 11.22 2.24
C TRP A 473 -11.57 10.24 1.06
N ASP A 474 -10.34 9.86 0.69
CA ASP A 474 -10.10 9.01 -0.46
C ASP A 474 -10.45 7.55 -0.19
N ALA A 475 -10.38 7.06 1.05
CA ALA A 475 -10.57 5.65 1.39
C ALA A 475 -11.96 5.07 1.03
N MET A 476 -12.93 5.93 0.69
CA MET A 476 -14.26 5.55 0.24
C MET A 476 -14.45 5.63 -1.29
N LYS A 477 -13.43 6.01 -2.07
CA LYS A 477 -13.52 6.20 -3.54
C LYS A 477 -12.26 5.91 -4.35
N ASN A 478 -11.09 6.06 -3.76
CA ASN A 478 -9.78 6.01 -4.39
C ASN A 478 -8.80 5.29 -3.48
N SER A 479 -7.68 4.82 -4.04
CA SER A 479 -6.54 4.30 -3.26
C SER A 479 -6.90 3.10 -2.39
N VAL A 480 -7.93 2.35 -2.79
CA VAL A 480 -8.34 1.10 -2.14
C VAL A 480 -7.72 -0.05 -2.93
N TYR A 481 -6.61 -0.57 -2.43
CA TYR A 481 -5.95 -1.73 -3.00
C TYR A 481 -6.46 -3.02 -2.39
N PHE A 482 -6.53 -4.05 -3.22
CA PHE A 482 -6.83 -5.40 -2.78
C PHE A 482 -6.22 -6.41 -3.75
N TYR A 483 -5.83 -7.57 -3.25
CA TYR A 483 -5.15 -8.58 -4.06
C TYR A 483 -5.70 -9.96 -3.81
N LYS A 484 -5.38 -10.86 -4.74
CA LYS A 484 -5.69 -12.28 -4.62
C LYS A 484 -4.61 -13.12 -5.28
N ASP A 485 -4.13 -14.13 -4.57
CA ASP A 485 -3.32 -15.19 -5.15
C ASP A 485 -4.19 -16.18 -5.96
N LEU A 486 -3.58 -17.13 -6.66
CA LEU A 486 -4.31 -18.11 -7.49
C LEU A 486 -5.44 -18.79 -6.70
N ASP A 487 -5.16 -19.17 -5.45
CA ASP A 487 -6.10 -19.80 -4.53
C ASP A 487 -6.45 -18.88 -3.35
N GLY A 488 -7.45 -19.26 -2.56
CA GLY A 488 -7.83 -18.56 -1.32
C GLY A 488 -8.66 -17.29 -1.54
N PRO A 489 -8.89 -16.49 -0.48
CA PRO A 489 -9.73 -15.30 -0.55
C PRO A 489 -9.01 -14.10 -1.14
N TRP A 490 -9.77 -13.04 -1.39
CA TRP A 490 -9.26 -11.67 -1.58
C TRP A 490 -8.78 -11.06 -0.26
N TYR A 491 -7.81 -10.15 -0.31
CA TYR A 491 -7.31 -9.39 0.84
C TYR A 491 -7.43 -7.89 0.56
N LEU A 492 -8.07 -7.13 1.46
CA LEU A 492 -8.32 -5.69 1.31
C LEU A 492 -7.17 -4.83 1.86
N GLU A 493 -6.00 -4.96 1.23
CA GLU A 493 -4.73 -4.32 1.61
C GLU A 493 -3.78 -4.27 0.39
N PRO A 494 -2.68 -3.50 0.43
CA PRO A 494 -2.22 -2.60 1.49
C PRO A 494 -2.95 -1.25 1.52
N ALA A 495 -2.89 -0.54 2.64
CA ALA A 495 -3.30 0.87 2.74
C ALA A 495 -2.41 1.79 1.88
N TRP A 496 -2.99 2.85 1.30
CA TRP A 496 -2.28 3.81 0.45
C TRP A 496 -2.95 5.19 0.42
N ASP A 497 -2.17 6.27 0.30
CA ASP A 497 -2.62 7.68 0.18
C ASP A 497 -3.65 8.12 1.26
N TYR A 498 -3.18 8.21 2.51
CA TYR A 498 -3.92 8.62 3.70
C TYR A 498 -3.61 10.04 4.21
N ASP A 499 -2.95 10.86 3.39
CA ASP A 499 -2.72 12.28 3.69
C ASP A 499 -4.02 13.11 3.67
N TRP A 500 -5.10 12.64 3.06
CA TRP A 500 -6.44 13.27 3.08
C TRP A 500 -7.29 12.83 4.29
N GLY A 501 -6.64 12.58 5.43
CA GLY A 501 -7.28 12.14 6.68
C GLY A 501 -6.81 12.91 7.92
N TRP A 502 -7.37 12.53 9.07
CA TRP A 502 -7.10 13.05 10.40
C TRP A 502 -7.16 14.58 10.51
N GLY A 503 -8.27 15.15 10.04
CA GLY A 503 -8.47 16.59 10.06
C GLY A 503 -7.46 17.38 9.24
N ASN A 504 -6.80 16.76 8.26
CA ASN A 504 -5.92 17.49 7.36
C ASN A 504 -6.70 18.56 6.57
N SER A 505 -6.03 19.67 6.30
CA SER A 505 -6.63 20.83 5.64
C SER A 505 -6.78 20.57 4.13
N MET A 506 -7.99 20.23 3.65
CA MET A 506 -8.24 19.82 2.26
C MET A 506 -9.23 20.73 1.50
N TYR A 507 -9.01 20.91 0.18
CA TYR A 507 -9.64 21.99 -0.57
C TYR A 507 -11.11 21.68 -0.74
N THR A 508 -11.98 22.52 -0.16
CA THR A 508 -13.44 22.36 -0.16
C THR A 508 -13.97 21.08 0.50
N LEU A 509 -13.11 20.37 1.25
CA LEU A 509 -13.41 19.08 1.85
C LEU A 509 -13.12 19.08 3.35
N ASN A 510 -14.07 18.59 4.15
CA ASN A 510 -14.00 18.57 5.60
C ASN A 510 -13.60 17.17 6.04
N THR A 511 -12.36 17.00 6.50
CA THR A 511 -11.85 15.74 7.07
C THR A 511 -11.71 15.82 8.60
N TRP A 512 -12.20 16.89 9.21
CA TRP A 512 -12.05 17.23 10.63
C TRP A 512 -13.24 16.85 11.51
N TYR A 513 -14.19 16.08 10.99
CA TYR A 513 -15.29 15.56 11.81
C TYR A 513 -14.76 14.46 12.73
N THR A 514 -14.91 14.67 14.03
CA THR A 514 -14.41 13.74 15.06
C THR A 514 -15.50 12.84 15.60
N ASP A 515 -16.77 13.17 15.35
CA ASP A 515 -17.95 12.62 16.04
C ASP A 515 -19.03 12.01 15.13
N GLU A 516 -18.65 11.57 13.93
CA GLU A 516 -19.52 10.80 13.02
C GLU A 516 -18.81 9.59 12.38
N TRP A 517 -19.56 8.62 11.88
CA TRP A 517 -18.97 7.52 11.10
C TRP A 517 -18.72 7.97 9.66
N GLN A 518 -17.52 7.72 9.14
CA GLN A 518 -17.22 7.95 7.73
C GLN A 518 -18.14 7.09 6.85
N THR A 519 -18.25 5.81 7.20
CA THR A 519 -19.00 4.80 6.43
C THR A 519 -20.44 5.22 6.19
N THR A 520 -21.11 5.85 7.17
CA THR A 520 -22.54 6.20 7.07
C THR A 520 -22.80 7.68 6.78
N SER A 521 -21.75 8.47 6.55
CA SER A 521 -21.90 9.90 6.29
C SER A 521 -22.23 10.16 4.83
N ASP A 522 -23.38 10.78 4.56
CA ASP A 522 -23.75 11.22 3.20
C ASP A 522 -22.79 12.29 2.67
N TYR A 523 -22.18 13.07 3.56
CA TYR A 523 -21.13 14.01 3.18
C TYR A 523 -19.93 13.29 2.58
N TYR A 524 -19.46 12.20 3.20
CA TYR A 524 -18.36 11.39 2.65
C TYR A 524 -18.76 10.54 1.44
N ALA A 525 -20.02 10.57 1.03
CA ALA A 525 -20.52 9.89 -0.17
C ALA A 525 -21.10 10.85 -1.24
N ASN A 526 -20.74 12.13 -1.15
CA ASN A 526 -21.38 13.18 -1.95
C ASN A 526 -20.86 13.26 -3.40
N GLU A 527 -19.63 12.82 -3.68
CA GLU A 527 -18.99 13.06 -4.97
C GLU A 527 -19.42 12.06 -6.03
N THR A 528 -19.38 10.77 -5.70
CA THR A 528 -19.66 9.68 -6.64
C THR A 528 -20.68 8.71 -6.05
N TYR A 529 -21.46 8.06 -6.92
CA TYR A 529 -22.38 7.00 -6.51
C TYR A 529 -21.64 5.84 -5.85
N TYR A 530 -20.44 5.50 -6.34
CA TYR A 530 -19.58 4.48 -5.76
C TYR A 530 -19.44 4.57 -4.22
N GLN A 531 -19.25 5.77 -3.68
CA GLN A 531 -19.10 5.96 -2.22
C GLN A 531 -20.34 5.50 -1.44
N THR A 532 -21.52 5.55 -2.05
CA THR A 532 -22.79 5.11 -1.45
C THR A 532 -22.93 3.58 -1.40
N VAL A 533 -22.17 2.88 -2.25
CA VAL A 533 -22.15 1.42 -2.41
C VAL A 533 -20.79 0.80 -2.07
N GLN A 534 -19.94 1.52 -1.34
CA GLN A 534 -18.65 1.00 -0.89
C GLN A 534 -18.86 -0.13 0.14
N TRP A 535 -18.02 -1.18 0.08
CA TRP A 535 -18.23 -2.43 0.82
C TRP A 535 -18.40 -2.29 2.35
N ASN A 536 -17.73 -1.34 3.00
CA ASN A 536 -17.89 -1.09 4.45
C ASN A 536 -19.33 -0.75 4.82
N ARG A 537 -20.12 -0.13 3.91
CA ARG A 537 -21.54 0.19 4.13
C ARG A 537 -22.43 -1.05 4.20
N TYR A 538 -22.03 -2.15 3.55
CA TYR A 538 -22.75 -3.41 3.63
C TYR A 538 -22.31 -4.27 4.81
N LEU A 539 -21.02 -4.27 5.13
CA LEU A 539 -20.48 -5.05 6.25
C LEU A 539 -21.14 -4.69 7.59
N ILE A 540 -21.47 -3.41 7.80
CA ILE A 540 -22.12 -2.95 9.04
C ILE A 540 -23.59 -3.40 9.19
N ARG A 541 -24.15 -4.08 8.18
CA ARG A 541 -25.45 -4.75 8.27
C ARG A 541 -25.33 -6.14 8.90
N ASP A 542 -24.13 -6.72 8.98
CA ASP A 542 -23.90 -8.07 9.51
C ASP A 542 -23.58 -8.04 11.01
N PRO A 543 -24.43 -8.60 11.89
CA PRO A 543 -24.12 -8.72 13.30
C PRO A 543 -22.87 -9.56 13.59
N TYR A 544 -22.50 -10.51 12.71
CA TYR A 544 -21.26 -11.25 12.86
C TYR A 544 -20.06 -10.31 12.71
N PHE A 545 -19.98 -9.53 11.62
CA PHE A 545 -18.98 -8.47 11.46
C PHE A 545 -18.95 -7.49 12.64
N LEU A 546 -20.10 -6.97 13.10
CA LEU A 546 -20.15 -5.98 14.19
C LEU A 546 -19.59 -6.50 15.52
N VAL A 547 -19.83 -7.78 15.86
CA VAL A 547 -19.27 -8.38 17.09
C VAL A 547 -17.75 -8.47 16.99
N LEU A 548 -17.23 -8.90 15.84
CA LEU A 548 -15.79 -9.02 15.63
C LEU A 548 -15.09 -7.67 15.53
N LEU A 549 -15.75 -6.69 14.93
CA LEU A 549 -15.27 -5.32 14.88
C LEU A 549 -15.12 -4.75 16.30
N GLN A 550 -16.06 -5.06 17.19
CA GLN A 550 -15.90 -4.68 18.60
C GLN A 550 -14.73 -5.41 19.28
N GLU A 551 -14.52 -6.71 19.00
CA GLU A 551 -13.35 -7.46 19.50
C GLU A 551 -12.04 -6.83 19.05
N LYS A 552 -11.90 -6.58 17.75
CA LYS A 552 -10.71 -5.99 17.14
C LYS A 552 -10.43 -4.59 17.68
N TYR A 553 -11.47 -3.76 17.83
CA TYR A 553 -11.32 -2.44 18.44
C TYR A 553 -10.82 -2.55 19.89
N GLN A 554 -11.40 -3.44 20.70
CA GLN A 554 -10.98 -3.63 22.10
C GLN A 554 -9.54 -4.13 22.23
N GLU A 555 -9.12 -5.02 21.33
CA GLU A 555 -7.73 -5.49 21.24
C GLU A 555 -6.77 -4.33 20.92
N ALA A 556 -7.12 -3.51 19.93
CA ALA A 556 -6.29 -2.40 19.46
C ALA A 556 -6.30 -1.19 20.39
N ARG A 557 -7.37 -0.98 21.16
CA ARG A 557 -7.64 0.29 21.86
C ARG A 557 -6.60 0.65 22.92
N GLU A 558 -6.28 -0.29 23.81
CA GLU A 558 -5.34 -0.04 24.93
C GLU A 558 -3.86 -0.23 24.53
N THR A 559 -3.61 -0.77 23.34
CA THR A 559 -2.27 -1.17 22.89
C THR A 559 -1.80 -0.33 21.71
N ILE A 560 -2.53 -0.35 20.60
CA ILE A 560 -2.13 0.28 19.33
C ILE A 560 -2.59 1.74 19.32
N LEU A 561 -3.90 1.98 19.51
CA LEU A 561 -4.48 3.31 19.34
C LEU A 561 -4.05 4.28 20.44
N GLU A 562 -3.89 3.80 21.68
CA GLU A 562 -3.40 4.63 22.79
C GLU A 562 -1.97 5.13 22.56
N GLU A 563 -1.08 4.31 21.98
CA GLU A 563 0.31 4.72 21.71
C GLU A 563 0.39 5.85 20.69
N TYR A 564 -0.56 5.94 19.75
CA TYR A 564 -0.63 7.05 18.80
C TYR A 564 -1.02 8.37 19.47
N VAL A 565 -1.91 8.33 20.47
CA VAL A 565 -2.60 9.53 20.98
C VAL A 565 -2.04 10.05 22.31
N LYS A 566 -1.46 9.18 23.14
CA LYS A 566 -0.96 9.56 24.48
C LYS A 566 0.19 10.58 24.40
N ASP A 567 0.33 11.39 25.44
CA ASP A 567 1.45 12.33 25.57
C ASP A 567 2.79 11.56 25.67
N GLY A 568 3.76 11.95 24.85
CA GLY A 568 5.02 11.22 24.66
C GLY A 568 4.88 9.93 23.86
N GLY A 569 3.72 9.68 23.26
CA GLY A 569 3.46 8.56 22.36
C GLY A 569 4.15 8.71 20.99
N LEU A 570 3.70 7.92 20.02
CA LEU A 570 4.32 7.81 18.70
C LEU A 570 4.35 9.14 17.95
N ILE A 571 3.24 9.89 17.91
CA ILE A 571 3.19 11.18 17.21
C ILE A 571 4.17 12.19 17.81
N ASP A 572 4.29 12.24 19.13
CA ASP A 572 5.22 13.16 19.80
C ASP A 572 6.67 12.79 19.50
N GLN A 573 7.01 11.50 19.53
CA GLN A 573 8.35 11.00 19.22
C GLN A 573 8.73 11.28 17.75
N TYR A 574 7.79 11.03 16.83
CA TYR A 574 7.97 11.33 15.41
C TYR A 574 8.14 12.84 15.19
N ALA A 575 7.29 13.65 15.83
CA ALA A 575 7.35 15.09 15.72
C ALA A 575 8.66 15.66 16.26
N GLU A 576 9.14 15.17 17.41
CA GLU A 576 10.44 15.59 17.97
C GLU A 576 11.60 15.25 17.04
N MET A 577 11.63 14.04 16.48
CA MET A 577 12.67 13.60 15.54
C MET A 577 12.67 14.43 14.25
N LEU A 578 11.49 14.73 13.70
CA LEU A 578 11.35 15.40 12.41
C LEU A 578 11.49 16.92 12.48
N ARG A 579 11.26 17.53 13.65
CA ARG A 579 11.11 18.98 13.81
C ARG A 579 12.19 19.82 13.12
N PRO A 580 13.51 19.56 13.28
CA PRO A 580 14.53 20.39 12.62
C PRO A 580 14.39 20.36 11.09
N ALA A 581 14.25 19.17 10.50
CA ALA A 581 14.10 19.00 9.07
C ALA A 581 12.75 19.56 8.55
N ALA A 582 11.69 19.45 9.35
CA ALA A 582 10.39 20.00 9.02
C ALA A 582 10.38 21.54 9.05
N GLU A 583 11.07 22.18 10.00
CA GLU A 583 11.25 23.64 10.03
C GLU A 583 12.02 24.14 8.80
N ALA A 584 13.06 23.42 8.37
CA ALA A 584 13.78 23.73 7.14
C ALA A 584 12.91 23.52 5.87
N ASN A 585 12.06 22.49 5.88
CA ASN A 585 11.08 22.25 4.82
C ASN A 585 10.08 23.42 4.73
N ASP A 586 9.53 23.86 5.86
CA ASP A 586 8.61 25.01 5.94
C ASP A 586 9.29 26.32 5.53
N ALA A 587 10.56 26.50 5.89
CA ALA A 587 11.32 27.68 5.47
C ALA A 587 11.51 27.75 3.95
N ARG A 588 11.64 26.60 3.28
CA ARG A 588 11.74 26.52 1.82
C ARG A 588 10.39 26.69 1.13
N TRP A 589 9.38 25.95 1.58
CA TRP A 589 8.12 25.78 0.84
C TRP A 589 6.98 26.67 1.36
N GLY A 590 7.17 27.32 2.50
CA GLY A 590 6.15 28.16 3.13
C GLY A 590 5.14 27.39 3.98
N GLY A 591 5.28 26.07 4.14
CA GLY A 591 4.33 25.18 4.82
C GLY A 591 3.70 24.19 3.84
N SER A 592 2.56 23.58 4.22
CA SER A 592 1.80 22.70 3.33
C SER A 592 1.12 23.47 2.20
N MET A 593 1.10 22.89 1.01
CA MET A 593 0.40 23.39 -0.18
C MET A 593 -1.03 22.83 -0.16
N GLY A 594 -2.07 23.67 -0.17
CA GLY A 594 -3.44 23.21 0.00
C GLY A 594 -4.44 24.35 0.30
N THR A 595 -5.54 24.03 0.97
CA THR A 595 -6.65 24.96 1.28
C THR A 595 -6.29 25.99 2.34
N PHE A 596 -5.47 25.57 3.30
CA PHE A 596 -4.81 26.43 4.26
C PHE A 596 -3.34 26.48 3.86
N GLU A 597 -3.09 26.95 2.63
CA GLU A 597 -1.75 27.16 2.10
C GLU A 597 -0.88 27.84 3.16
N GLY A 598 0.22 27.17 3.49
CA GLY A 598 1.19 27.64 4.46
C GLY A 598 0.96 27.25 5.92
N GLN A 599 0.03 26.33 6.23
CA GLN A 599 0.04 25.67 7.54
C GLN A 599 1.41 25.02 7.78
N LYS A 600 2.00 25.29 8.94
CA LYS A 600 3.34 24.81 9.30
C LYS A 600 3.31 23.54 10.12
N PHE A 601 4.45 22.87 10.20
CA PHE A 601 4.61 21.58 10.87
C PHE A 601 4.04 21.53 12.28
N ASP A 602 4.42 22.49 13.13
CA ASP A 602 3.98 22.50 14.52
C ASP A 602 2.48 22.74 14.69
N GLU A 603 1.89 23.54 13.80
CA GLU A 603 0.44 23.78 13.77
C GLU A 603 -0.28 22.50 13.30
N GLY A 604 0.24 21.85 12.25
CA GLY A 604 -0.29 20.59 11.74
C GLY A 604 -0.25 19.47 12.77
N VAL A 605 0.85 19.32 13.52
CA VAL A 605 1.01 18.30 14.56
C VAL A 605 0.03 18.54 15.72
N GLN A 606 -0.17 19.79 16.12
CA GLN A 606 -1.14 20.14 17.16
C GLN A 606 -2.58 19.76 16.74
N GLU A 607 -2.97 20.08 15.50
CA GLU A 607 -4.29 19.74 14.98
C GLU A 607 -4.48 18.23 14.80
N LEU A 608 -3.46 17.51 14.32
CA LEU A 608 -3.48 16.04 14.23
C LEU A 608 -3.72 15.42 15.62
N LYS A 609 -2.97 15.85 16.64
CA LYS A 609 -3.15 15.35 18.01
C LYS A 609 -4.53 15.66 18.57
N ARG A 610 -5.03 16.88 18.35
CA ARG A 610 -6.37 17.28 18.79
C ARG A 610 -7.43 16.40 18.14
N PHE A 611 -7.39 16.27 16.81
CA PHE A 611 -8.32 15.43 16.05
C PHE A 611 -8.32 14.00 16.57
N MET A 612 -7.15 13.35 16.67
CA MET A 612 -7.07 11.95 17.05
C MET A 612 -7.55 11.70 18.48
N LYS A 613 -7.29 12.64 19.40
CA LYS A 613 -7.78 12.55 20.78
C LYS A 613 -9.30 12.66 20.87
N GLU A 614 -9.90 13.60 20.15
CA GLU A 614 -11.35 13.75 20.08
C GLU A 614 -12.00 12.55 19.39
N ARG A 615 -11.43 12.09 18.27
CA ARG A 615 -11.88 10.93 17.51
C ARG A 615 -11.86 9.66 18.34
N LEU A 616 -10.75 9.39 19.02
CA LEU A 616 -10.60 8.21 19.87
C LEU A 616 -11.61 8.21 21.02
N ALA A 617 -11.80 9.37 21.67
CA ALA A 617 -12.78 9.53 22.74
C ALA A 617 -14.23 9.37 22.27
N TRP A 618 -14.53 9.68 21.01
CA TRP A 618 -15.85 9.43 20.42
C TRP A 618 -16.03 7.95 20.06
N LEU A 619 -15.02 7.32 19.44
CA LEU A 619 -15.05 5.88 19.14
C LEU A 619 -15.22 5.04 20.42
N ASP A 620 -14.56 5.43 21.51
CA ASP A 620 -14.69 4.80 22.83
C ASP A 620 -16.15 4.70 23.29
N GLN A 621 -16.97 5.72 22.97
CA GLN A 621 -18.39 5.75 23.31
C GLN A 621 -19.21 4.81 22.44
N GLN A 622 -18.85 4.64 21.17
CA GLN A 622 -19.59 3.79 20.26
C GLN A 622 -19.29 2.30 20.51
N PHE A 623 -18.04 1.99 20.86
CA PHE A 623 -17.56 0.62 21.08
C PHE A 623 -17.83 0.07 22.49
N VAL A 624 -18.56 0.77 23.37
CA VAL A 624 -18.92 0.30 24.73
C VAL A 624 -19.60 -1.06 24.73
N SER A 625 -20.51 -1.30 23.79
CA SER A 625 -21.19 -2.58 23.59
C SER A 625 -21.50 -2.79 22.12
N VAL A 626 -21.63 -4.06 21.67
CA VAL A 626 -22.10 -4.38 20.31
C VAL A 626 -23.41 -3.65 19.98
N GLU A 627 -24.29 -3.52 20.97
CA GLU A 627 -25.58 -2.86 20.80
C GLU A 627 -25.45 -1.34 20.67
N THR A 628 -24.48 -0.71 21.35
CA THR A 628 -24.15 0.71 21.17
C THR A 628 -23.57 0.94 19.77
N LEU A 629 -22.62 0.10 19.35
CA LEU A 629 -21.99 0.16 18.03
C LEU A 629 -23.04 0.05 16.92
N ARG A 630 -23.85 -1.02 16.96
CA ARG A 630 -24.96 -1.25 16.02
C ARG A 630 -25.89 -0.04 15.92
N LYS A 631 -26.34 0.48 17.07
CA LYS A 631 -27.25 1.64 17.11
C LYS A 631 -26.62 2.90 16.53
N SER A 632 -25.33 3.12 16.79
CA SER A 632 -24.62 4.30 16.28
C SER A 632 -24.40 4.26 14.77
N LEU A 633 -24.22 3.08 14.18
CA LEU A 633 -24.10 2.89 12.73
C LEU A 633 -25.47 2.94 12.02
N GLY A 634 -26.53 2.40 12.64
CA GLY A 634 -27.91 2.58 12.17
C GLY A 634 -28.35 1.72 10.97
N TYR A 635 -27.47 0.87 10.41
CA TYR A 635 -27.74 0.08 9.21
C TYR A 635 -28.40 -1.30 9.45
N TYR A 636 -28.19 -1.89 10.63
CA TYR A 636 -28.84 -3.16 11.01
C TYR A 636 -29.96 -2.93 12.03
N VAL A 637 -31.19 -3.30 11.65
CA VAL A 637 -32.40 -3.15 12.48
C VAL A 637 -32.85 -4.52 12.99
N THR A 638 -32.76 -4.74 14.31
CA THR A 638 -33.32 -5.93 14.97
C THR A 638 -34.84 -5.86 15.00
N SER A 639 -35.52 -7.00 14.81
CA SER A 639 -36.96 -7.09 14.98
C SER A 639 -37.33 -7.58 16.39
N ASP A 640 -38.31 -6.93 17.01
CA ASP A 640 -38.92 -7.37 18.27
C ASP A 640 -39.87 -8.58 18.08
N GLU A 641 -40.12 -8.98 16.83
CA GLU A 641 -41.02 -10.09 16.47
C GLU A 641 -40.36 -11.47 16.66
N LEU A 642 -39.05 -11.50 16.92
CA LEU A 642 -38.27 -12.72 17.12
C LEU A 642 -37.34 -12.58 18.32
N THR A 643 -37.29 -13.61 19.17
CA THR A 643 -36.40 -13.65 20.33
C THR A 643 -35.56 -14.90 20.33
N ILE A 644 -34.28 -14.76 20.66
CA ILE A 644 -33.35 -15.88 20.84
C ILE A 644 -33.13 -16.07 22.34
N SER A 645 -33.39 -17.27 22.85
CA SER A 645 -33.06 -17.60 24.24
C SER A 645 -31.54 -17.58 24.44
N ARG A 646 -31.09 -17.21 25.64
CA ARG A 646 -29.67 -17.32 26.01
C ARG A 646 -29.09 -18.71 25.64
N PRO A 647 -28.07 -18.78 24.77
CA PRO A 647 -27.42 -20.03 24.40
C PRO A 647 -26.87 -20.76 25.63
N ARG A 648 -27.00 -22.09 25.64
CA ARG A 648 -26.54 -22.96 26.72
C ARG A 648 -25.59 -24.01 26.17
N GLN A 649 -24.33 -23.93 26.58
CA GLN A 649 -23.32 -24.92 26.23
C GLN A 649 -23.37 -26.10 27.23
N ASP A 650 -23.45 -27.32 26.70
CA ASP A 650 -23.27 -28.54 27.48
C ASP A 650 -21.79 -28.73 27.82
N ALA A 651 -21.49 -28.90 29.11
CA ALA A 651 -20.12 -28.97 29.60
C ALA A 651 -19.40 -30.30 29.29
N LEU A 652 -20.12 -31.33 28.86
CA LEU A 652 -19.55 -32.63 28.52
C LEU A 652 -19.34 -32.78 27.00
N THR A 653 -20.30 -32.31 26.21
CA THR A 653 -20.26 -32.46 24.74
C THR A 653 -19.76 -31.21 24.03
N GLY A 654 -19.76 -30.04 24.68
CA GLY A 654 -19.45 -28.75 24.07
C GLY A 654 -20.57 -28.20 23.18
N THR A 655 -21.63 -28.98 22.97
CA THR A 655 -22.79 -28.63 22.14
C THR A 655 -23.56 -27.46 22.72
N VAL A 656 -24.00 -26.52 21.90
CA VAL A 656 -24.78 -25.37 22.32
C VAL A 656 -26.24 -25.55 21.93
N THR A 657 -27.14 -25.35 22.89
CA THR A 657 -28.59 -25.37 22.66
C THR A 657 -29.20 -23.99 22.84
N LEU A 658 -30.17 -23.66 21.99
CA LEU A 658 -30.96 -22.45 22.10
C LEU A 658 -32.36 -22.66 21.52
N THR A 659 -33.25 -21.72 21.81
CA THR A 659 -34.62 -21.70 21.30
C THR A 659 -34.90 -20.33 20.71
N VAL A 660 -35.40 -20.30 19.49
CA VAL A 660 -35.96 -19.12 18.85
C VAL A 660 -37.46 -19.12 19.05
N ARG A 661 -38.04 -17.95 19.36
CA ARG A 661 -39.48 -17.76 19.53
C ARG A 661 -39.98 -16.58 18.71
N THR A 662 -41.18 -16.71 18.17
CA THR A 662 -41.90 -15.64 17.47
C THR A 662 -43.39 -15.73 17.74
N GLU A 663 -44.07 -14.58 17.70
CA GLU A 663 -45.53 -14.49 17.75
C GLU A 663 -46.15 -14.46 16.34
N ILE A 664 -45.34 -14.45 15.28
CA ILE A 664 -45.80 -14.44 13.89
C ILE A 664 -46.33 -15.84 13.54
N GLU A 665 -47.65 -15.94 13.31
CA GLU A 665 -48.36 -17.22 13.13
C GLU A 665 -48.24 -17.81 11.71
N ASP A 666 -48.04 -16.98 10.69
CA ASP A 666 -47.98 -17.38 9.28
C ASP A 666 -46.62 -17.97 8.88
N CYS A 667 -45.52 -17.56 9.53
CA CYS A 667 -44.21 -18.20 9.36
C CYS A 667 -44.19 -19.65 9.87
N LYS A 668 -43.50 -20.53 9.13
CA LYS A 668 -43.44 -21.97 9.45
C LYS A 668 -42.05 -22.47 9.84
N SER A 669 -41.01 -21.69 9.57
CA SER A 669 -39.63 -22.07 9.86
C SER A 669 -38.77 -20.87 10.22
N VAL A 670 -37.62 -21.18 10.81
CA VAL A 670 -36.57 -20.22 11.18
C VAL A 670 -35.25 -20.74 10.61
N SER A 671 -34.49 -19.84 9.98
CA SER A 671 -33.08 -20.06 9.66
C SER A 671 -32.21 -19.56 10.82
N LEU A 672 -31.17 -20.32 11.18
CA LEU A 672 -30.17 -19.97 12.15
C LEU A 672 -28.80 -19.98 11.47
N GLN A 673 -28.13 -18.83 11.47
CA GLN A 673 -26.77 -18.65 11.00
C GLN A 673 -25.84 -18.53 12.22
N VAL A 674 -24.75 -19.28 12.24
CA VAL A 674 -23.75 -19.27 13.31
C VAL A 674 -22.41 -18.89 12.72
N ASN A 675 -21.80 -17.83 13.26
CA ASN A 675 -20.49 -17.31 12.85
C ASN A 675 -20.35 -17.09 11.31
N GLY A 676 -21.41 -16.61 10.67
CA GLY A 676 -21.46 -16.35 9.23
C GLY A 676 -21.68 -17.60 8.37
N THR A 677 -20.90 -18.67 8.55
CA THR A 677 -20.84 -19.76 7.55
C THR A 677 -21.70 -20.98 7.86
N TRP A 678 -22.20 -21.14 9.09
CA TRP A 678 -22.97 -22.33 9.48
C TRP A 678 -24.47 -22.07 9.48
N PHE A 679 -25.22 -22.84 8.70
CA PHE A 679 -26.66 -22.66 8.52
C PHE A 679 -27.47 -23.86 9.02
N TYR A 680 -28.55 -23.57 9.76
CA TYR A 680 -29.54 -24.55 10.22
C TYR A 680 -30.95 -24.03 9.94
N THR A 681 -31.88 -24.93 9.63
CA THR A 681 -33.29 -24.57 9.43
C THR A 681 -34.18 -25.49 10.23
N GLU A 682 -35.05 -24.91 11.05
CA GLU A 682 -35.99 -25.67 11.89
C GLU A 682 -37.43 -25.18 11.74
N ARG A 683 -38.38 -26.11 11.89
CA ARG A 683 -39.81 -25.78 11.85
C ARG A 683 -40.29 -25.22 13.17
N LEU A 684 -41.11 -24.19 13.11
CA LEU A 684 -41.79 -23.61 14.26
C LEU A 684 -42.90 -24.56 14.76
N LYS A 685 -42.85 -24.90 16.06
CA LYS A 685 -43.89 -25.64 16.79
C LYS A 685 -44.42 -24.73 17.88
N ASN A 686 -45.69 -24.31 17.76
CA ASN A 686 -46.32 -23.35 18.67
C ASN A 686 -45.49 -22.07 18.85
N GLY A 687 -44.99 -21.51 17.73
CA GLY A 687 -44.16 -20.30 17.73
C GLY A 687 -42.72 -20.48 18.21
N GLN A 688 -42.23 -21.73 18.34
CA GLN A 688 -40.87 -22.00 18.84
C GLN A 688 -40.10 -22.99 17.98
N ALA A 689 -38.80 -22.75 17.80
CA ALA A 689 -37.87 -23.68 17.17
C ALA A 689 -36.65 -23.85 18.08
N ALA A 690 -36.25 -25.10 18.33
CA ALA A 690 -35.08 -25.43 19.15
C ALA A 690 -33.94 -25.86 18.25
N PHE A 691 -32.74 -25.39 18.54
CA PHE A 691 -31.53 -25.67 17.77
C PHE A 691 -30.47 -26.31 18.65
N GLU A 692 -29.70 -27.20 18.05
CA GLU A 692 -28.52 -27.84 18.62
C GLU A 692 -27.33 -27.53 17.70
N ILE A 693 -26.42 -26.70 18.18
CA ILE A 693 -25.24 -26.23 17.47
C ILE A 693 -24.05 -27.08 17.95
N PRO A 694 -23.38 -27.80 17.04
CA PRO A 694 -22.26 -28.65 17.41
C PRO A 694 -20.97 -27.81 17.62
N VAL A 695 -19.98 -28.38 18.30
CA VAL A 695 -18.78 -27.62 18.73
C VAL A 695 -17.94 -27.13 17.56
N GLU A 696 -17.96 -27.83 16.42
CA GLU A 696 -17.27 -27.47 15.19
C GLU A 696 -17.79 -26.19 14.53
N ALA A 697 -19.03 -25.79 14.82
CA ALA A 697 -19.58 -24.52 14.37
C ALA A 697 -19.16 -23.33 15.26
N LEU A 698 -18.45 -23.61 16.35
CA LEU A 698 -18.04 -22.62 17.33
C LEU A 698 -16.60 -22.18 17.12
N ARG A 699 -16.39 -20.89 17.39
CA ARG A 699 -15.10 -20.22 17.54
C ARG A 699 -14.35 -20.69 18.79
N GLY A 700 -13.09 -20.29 18.90
CA GLY A 700 -12.15 -20.73 19.94
C GLY A 700 -12.59 -20.44 21.38
N ALA A 701 -11.91 -21.05 22.34
CA ALA A 701 -12.13 -20.78 23.77
C ALA A 701 -11.96 -19.29 24.07
N GLY A 702 -12.95 -18.67 24.73
CA GLY A 702 -12.90 -17.24 25.05
C GLY A 702 -13.32 -16.29 23.92
N GLU A 703 -13.49 -16.80 22.69
CA GLU A 703 -13.99 -16.01 21.56
C GLU A 703 -15.52 -15.91 21.59
N ARG A 704 -16.05 -14.80 21.07
CA ARG A 704 -17.50 -14.63 20.93
C ARG A 704 -18.02 -15.37 19.71
N ASN A 705 -19.04 -16.16 19.95
CA ASN A 705 -19.82 -16.85 18.93
C ASN A 705 -21.08 -16.04 18.66
N VAL A 706 -21.37 -15.79 17.39
CA VAL A 706 -22.54 -15.02 16.96
C VAL A 706 -23.57 -15.97 16.39
N VAL A 707 -24.81 -15.78 16.81
CA VAL A 707 -25.97 -16.50 16.31
C VAL A 707 -26.98 -15.49 15.81
N GLN A 708 -27.36 -15.61 14.56
CA GLN A 708 -28.41 -14.79 13.94
C GLN A 708 -29.55 -15.69 13.48
N ALA A 709 -30.77 -15.32 13.85
CA ALA A 709 -31.98 -16.02 13.45
C ALA A 709 -32.80 -15.15 12.50
N ARG A 710 -33.33 -15.75 11.44
CA ARG A 710 -34.20 -15.10 10.45
C ARG A 710 -35.49 -15.89 10.27
N LEU A 711 -36.63 -15.20 10.19
CA LEU A 711 -37.90 -15.85 9.87
C LEU A 711 -37.94 -16.23 8.39
N LEU A 712 -38.55 -17.40 8.13
CA LEU A 712 -38.79 -17.89 6.79
C LEU A 712 -40.29 -17.95 6.48
N GLU A 713 -40.62 -17.56 5.26
CA GLU A 713 -41.94 -17.76 4.66
C GLU A 713 -42.20 -19.24 4.36
N ALA A 714 -43.44 -19.58 4.00
CA ALA A 714 -43.85 -20.96 3.73
C ALA A 714 -43.13 -21.61 2.54
N ASP A 715 -42.63 -20.80 1.60
CA ASP A 715 -41.85 -21.23 0.44
C ASP A 715 -40.34 -21.34 0.74
N GLY A 716 -39.91 -20.97 1.95
CA GLY A 716 -38.52 -21.01 2.39
C GLY A 716 -37.74 -19.73 2.15
N SER A 717 -38.33 -18.71 1.52
CA SER A 717 -37.72 -17.39 1.38
C SER A 717 -37.66 -16.66 2.72
N TYR A 718 -36.73 -15.71 2.86
CA TYR A 718 -36.64 -14.87 4.05
C TYR A 718 -37.86 -13.94 4.15
N ARG A 719 -38.42 -13.78 5.35
CA ARG A 719 -39.40 -12.73 5.61
C ARG A 719 -38.71 -11.39 5.68
N MET A 720 -38.99 -10.50 4.73
CA MET A 720 -38.32 -9.21 4.59
C MET A 720 -38.77 -8.23 5.70
N ASN A 721 -37.83 -7.42 6.20
CA ASN A 721 -38.10 -6.29 7.08
C ASN A 721 -38.11 -4.98 6.26
N PRO A 722 -39.27 -4.35 6.06
CA PRO A 722 -39.37 -3.11 5.28
C PRO A 722 -38.59 -1.93 5.89
N GLU A 723 -38.43 -1.88 7.22
CA GLU A 723 -37.78 -0.74 7.90
C GLU A 723 -36.26 -0.71 7.72
N GLY A 724 -35.67 -1.78 7.17
CA GLY A 724 -34.23 -1.87 6.90
C GLY A 724 -33.91 -2.43 5.53
N THR A 725 -34.84 -2.37 4.57
CA THR A 725 -34.63 -2.88 3.21
C THR A 725 -34.69 -1.73 2.21
N GLN A 726 -33.71 -1.67 1.32
CA GLN A 726 -33.70 -0.78 0.17
C GLN A 726 -33.73 -1.65 -1.09
N GLY A 727 -34.92 -1.79 -1.69
CA GLY A 727 -35.12 -2.68 -2.83
C GLY A 727 -34.15 -2.39 -3.98
N GLY A 728 -33.49 -3.43 -4.51
CA GLY A 728 -32.47 -3.33 -5.55
C GLY A 728 -31.07 -3.01 -5.06
N ASP A 729 -30.95 -2.40 -3.86
CA ASP A 729 -29.67 -2.14 -3.21
C ASP A 729 -29.36 -3.27 -2.22
N TYR A 730 -29.96 -3.27 -1.02
CA TYR A 730 -29.76 -4.31 -0.03
C TYR A 730 -31.06 -4.68 0.69
N VAL A 731 -31.06 -5.88 1.27
CA VAL A 731 -32.24 -6.45 1.89
C VAL A 731 -31.94 -6.95 3.30
N ASN A 732 -32.83 -6.65 4.25
CA ASN A 732 -32.76 -7.17 5.60
C ASN A 732 -33.99 -8.03 5.90
N ALA A 733 -33.79 -9.20 6.50
CA ALA A 733 -34.88 -10.04 7.01
C ALA A 733 -35.35 -9.59 8.39
N VAL A 734 -36.58 -9.96 8.74
CA VAL A 734 -37.05 -10.03 10.13
C VAL A 734 -36.13 -10.97 10.88
N SER A 735 -35.26 -10.38 11.70
CA SER A 735 -34.15 -11.07 12.32
C SER A 735 -33.85 -10.57 13.71
N ALA A 736 -33.26 -11.46 14.51
CA ALA A 736 -32.61 -11.11 15.76
C ALA A 736 -31.27 -11.82 15.84
N TYR A 737 -30.37 -11.32 16.67
CA TYR A 737 -29.09 -11.95 16.92
C TYR A 737 -28.78 -11.97 18.42
N THR A 738 -27.89 -12.87 18.80
CA THR A 738 -27.25 -12.89 20.11
C THR A 738 -25.82 -13.35 19.92
N TRP A 739 -24.96 -13.03 20.88
CA TRP A 739 -23.63 -13.62 20.96
C TRP A 739 -23.37 -14.20 22.35
N PHE A 740 -22.42 -15.11 22.44
CA PHE A 740 -21.99 -15.73 23.69
C PHE A 740 -20.53 -16.16 23.61
N THR A 741 -19.84 -16.19 24.74
CA THR A 741 -18.49 -16.72 24.83
C THR A 741 -18.53 -18.23 25.06
N GLY A 742 -17.83 -18.99 24.22
CA GLY A 742 -17.68 -20.43 24.41
C GLY A 742 -16.78 -20.74 25.62
N ILE A 743 -17.08 -21.81 26.35
CA ILE A 743 -16.33 -22.25 27.53
C ILE A 743 -15.16 -23.20 27.13
N GLN A 744 -15.22 -23.78 25.92
CA GLN A 744 -14.48 -24.97 25.45
C GLN A 744 -14.35 -26.08 26.50
#